data_AF-A0A7W1RFZ6-F1
#
_entry.id   AF-A0A7W1RFZ6-F1
#
_cell.length_a   1.000
_cell.length_b   1.000
_cell.length_c   1.000
_cell.angle_alpha   90.00
_cell.angle_beta   90.00
_cell.angle_gamma   90.00
#
_symmetry.space_group_name_H-M   'P 1'
#
loop_
_entity.id
_entity.type
_entity.pdbx_description
1 polymer ?
#
loop_
_entity_poly.entity_id
_entity_poly.type
_entity_poly.pdbx_seq_one_letter_code
_entity_poly.pdbx_strand_id
1 'polypeptide(L)'
;MNSVSYDTYKFVENHCKNEIKQFLNVVFQQVNTEKFYQIFTEVMQIKEIDGMGVYRELLRRAPEAKGGFFWKVKAGLKALKEEKETLVKNIELISDPLYQRKGYLEINLPYRMGASVCKAMGISGKTALVNDKERVSDILQCGYPKPYDVFVPYGDDAPLKKENFPFPISVVGMFAGAHHCQPQNLKSFIQSIYDILEPGGIFYLRDHDANTTENKAIADIAHRFFNALSDVSENDEEAEIRNFQALSYFIQIAQEAGFKVASEPLIREGDASQNALIKFYKPFQDEAQAHIGYIREKMINACRSRSSTKMYFRDSKQTHLTKVEWLNVEQEMAQAAFYKKNFFIKYPHARDAKESLLVFRKSFQAALKNSSFREVLFSDYTLMNSTITIATGVQNIAKSALYIPCKWLSNLGNFLPHHKNAHWEKPSEYYGAWLDKYSNSLEIIPSYEHPFYQNLKGYFKVLSSSFGKSLEQQSLSKLMIDRQTIKNITTTVAISADLLWRQFFASGVKAFYGGQDNADAREIGLIINTNGKENVLKGCEKNVKALVEEEKNPYKGIIVNRYKGLTEVLKELSVNDVEIVEIAGQTALEIEFSIENGSKLLEVAGVQKLYYRHNYFSEENKIVACLVPVNKLQTIFKDFGDNIHRIYDF
;
A
#
# COMPACT_ATOMS: atom_id res chain seq x y z
N MET A 1 13.57 41.66 17.94
CA MET A 1 13.30 42.04 19.34
C MET A 1 12.41 40.96 19.94
N ASN A 2 12.99 39.87 20.45
CA ASN A 2 12.30 38.74 21.09
C ASN A 2 12.90 38.43 22.48
N SER A 3 13.48 39.42 23.17
CA SER A 3 13.91 39.21 24.55
C SER A 3 12.65 39.03 25.40
N VAL A 4 12.45 37.82 25.91
CA VAL A 4 11.32 37.55 26.78
C VAL A 4 11.50 38.28 28.08
N SER A 5 10.48 39.06 28.42
CA SER A 5 10.48 39.78 29.68
C SER A 5 10.47 38.78 30.82
N TYR A 6 11.28 39.04 31.84
CA TYR A 6 11.18 38.38 33.14
C TYR A 6 9.72 38.32 33.65
N ASP A 7 8.90 39.31 33.28
CA ASP A 7 7.47 39.37 33.57
C ASP A 7 6.67 38.19 32.99
N THR A 8 7.05 37.62 31.85
CA THR A 8 6.38 36.44 31.27
C THR A 8 6.61 35.21 32.13
N TYR A 9 7.86 34.98 32.56
CA TYR A 9 8.19 33.91 33.50
C TYR A 9 7.46 34.09 34.83
N LYS A 10 7.44 35.31 35.36
CA LYS A 10 6.76 35.64 36.62
C LYS A 10 5.25 35.47 36.52
N PHE A 11 4.64 35.86 35.40
CA PHE A 11 3.21 35.64 35.16
C PHE A 11 2.91 34.14 35.19
N VAL A 12 3.67 33.35 34.42
CA VAL A 12 3.47 31.91 34.30
C VAL A 12 3.71 31.16 35.62
N GLU A 13 4.71 31.57 36.42
CA GLU A 13 4.95 31.02 37.76
C GLU A 13 3.77 31.27 38.71
N ASN A 14 3.22 32.49 38.70
CA ASN A 14 2.18 32.91 39.64
C ASN A 14 0.78 32.42 39.24
N HIS A 15 0.52 32.27 37.95
CA HIS A 15 -0.83 32.07 37.43
C HIS A 15 -1.03 30.75 36.69
N CYS A 16 0.02 30.13 36.13
CA CYS A 16 -0.11 29.00 35.21
C CYS A 16 0.58 27.72 35.72
N LYS A 17 0.62 27.54 37.05
CA LYS A 17 1.31 26.40 37.69
C LYS A 17 0.81 25.04 37.22
N ASN A 18 -0.51 24.88 37.13
CA ASN A 18 -1.12 23.59 36.80
C ASN A 18 -0.89 23.25 35.33
N GLU A 19 -0.97 24.26 34.47
CA GLU A 19 -0.79 24.24 33.04
C GLU A 19 0.65 23.81 32.68
N ILE A 20 1.65 24.38 33.34
CA ILE A 20 3.06 23.96 33.20
C ILE A 20 3.22 22.49 33.60
N LYS A 21 2.69 22.11 34.76
CA LYS A 21 2.80 20.73 35.24
C LYS A 21 2.14 19.76 34.26
N GLN A 22 1.02 20.16 33.67
CA GLN A 22 0.31 19.39 32.68
C GLN A 22 1.13 19.27 31.38
N PHE A 23 1.72 20.36 30.89
CA PHE A 23 2.65 20.32 29.74
C PHE A 23 3.81 19.35 29.98
N LEU A 24 4.46 19.43 31.16
CA LEU A 24 5.59 18.54 31.49
C LEU A 24 5.16 17.07 31.59
N ASN A 25 3.96 16.79 32.12
CA ASN A 25 3.44 15.44 32.31
C ASN A 25 2.84 14.81 31.05
N VAL A 26 2.22 15.61 30.17
CA VAL A 26 1.43 15.13 29.03
C VAL A 26 2.20 15.32 27.73
N VAL A 27 2.88 16.45 27.55
CA VAL A 27 3.56 16.79 26.29
C VAL A 27 5.03 16.39 26.34
N PHE A 28 5.80 16.86 27.33
CA PHE A 28 7.25 16.63 27.35
C PHE A 28 7.64 15.24 27.86
N GLN A 29 7.05 14.80 28.98
CA GLN A 29 7.23 13.48 29.63
C GLN A 29 8.67 13.02 29.91
N GLN A 30 9.63 13.95 29.85
CA GLN A 30 11.06 13.67 29.89
C GLN A 30 11.75 14.27 31.13
N VAL A 31 11.00 14.77 32.12
CA VAL A 31 11.54 15.18 33.44
C VAL A 31 10.69 14.65 34.60
N ASN A 32 11.27 14.65 35.80
CA ASN A 32 10.47 14.69 37.02
C ASN A 32 9.81 16.07 37.14
N THR A 33 8.52 16.13 36.85
CA THR A 33 7.73 17.37 36.80
C THR A 33 7.79 18.17 38.10
N GLU A 34 7.65 17.51 39.26
CA GLU A 34 7.71 18.20 40.55
C GLU A 34 9.10 18.77 40.81
N LYS A 35 10.15 18.01 40.49
CA LYS A 35 11.52 18.48 40.66
C LYS A 35 11.85 19.64 39.72
N PHE A 36 11.44 19.56 38.46
CA PHE A 36 11.64 20.65 37.51
C PHE A 36 10.88 21.91 37.92
N TYR A 37 9.63 21.77 38.36
CA TYR A 37 8.85 22.91 38.82
C TYR A 37 9.46 23.55 40.08
N GLN A 38 10.01 22.74 40.99
CA GLN A 38 10.77 23.22 42.15
C GLN A 38 11.98 24.05 41.71
N ILE A 39 12.78 23.54 40.76
CA ILE A 39 13.93 24.26 40.20
C ILE A 39 13.46 25.59 39.60
N PHE A 40 12.41 25.58 38.79
CA PHE A 40 11.86 26.80 38.19
C PHE A 40 11.49 27.84 39.26
N THR A 41 10.78 27.43 40.31
CA THR A 41 10.42 28.31 41.44
C THR A 41 11.65 28.86 42.17
N GLU A 42 12.68 28.04 42.37
CA GLU A 42 13.95 28.47 42.99
C GLU A 42 14.69 29.48 42.11
N VAL A 43 14.70 29.30 40.79
CA VAL A 43 15.32 30.25 39.85
C VAL A 43 14.61 31.59 39.87
N MET A 44 13.28 31.59 39.97
CA MET A 44 12.49 32.84 40.04
C MET A 44 12.74 33.65 41.32
N GLN A 45 13.31 33.05 42.37
CA GLN A 45 13.69 33.72 43.62
C GLN A 45 15.07 34.41 43.55
N ILE A 46 15.84 34.20 42.49
CA ILE A 46 17.16 34.83 42.32
C ILE A 46 16.95 36.34 42.12
N LYS A 47 17.59 37.15 42.98
CA LYS A 47 17.54 38.61 42.87
C LYS A 47 18.28 39.09 41.62
N GLU A 48 17.72 40.09 40.95
CA GLU A 48 18.33 40.78 39.80
C GLU A 48 18.57 39.89 38.57
N ILE A 49 17.78 38.81 38.41
CA ILE A 49 17.81 37.95 37.22
C ILE A 49 16.91 38.52 36.11
N ASP A 50 17.41 38.55 34.88
CA ASP A 50 16.62 38.87 33.69
C ASP A 50 16.06 37.59 33.03
N GLY A 51 15.24 37.74 31.98
CA GLY A 51 14.60 36.60 31.32
C GLY A 51 15.58 35.56 30.76
N MET A 52 16.70 36.01 30.16
CA MET A 52 17.74 35.10 29.67
C MET A 52 18.57 34.49 30.80
N GLY A 53 18.75 35.20 31.91
CA GLY A 53 19.31 34.66 33.15
C GLY A 53 18.48 33.49 33.68
N VAL A 54 17.14 33.61 33.66
CA VAL A 54 16.23 32.51 34.03
C VAL A 54 16.47 31.31 33.11
N TYR A 55 16.49 31.51 31.78
CA TYR A 55 16.76 30.43 30.83
C TYR A 55 18.12 29.75 31.08
N ARG A 56 19.19 30.54 31.26
CA ARG A 56 20.55 30.03 31.53
C ARG A 56 20.59 29.16 32.77
N GLU A 57 19.95 29.60 33.84
CA GLU A 57 19.92 28.84 35.09
C GLU A 57 19.08 27.57 34.97
N LEU A 58 17.96 27.62 34.25
CA LEU A 58 17.17 26.44 33.91
C LEU A 58 17.95 25.43 33.07
N LEU A 59 18.68 25.89 32.05
CA LEU A 59 19.56 25.05 31.21
C LEU A 59 20.65 24.39 32.07
N ARG A 60 21.29 25.17 32.97
CA ARG A 60 22.33 24.67 33.87
C ARG A 60 21.80 23.61 34.84
N ARG A 61 20.58 23.79 35.34
CA ARG A 61 19.96 22.91 36.35
C ARG A 61 19.05 21.83 35.77
N ALA A 62 18.76 21.86 34.47
CA ALA A 62 17.97 20.84 33.76
C ALA A 62 18.40 19.39 34.08
N PRO A 63 19.71 19.07 34.19
CA PRO A 63 20.15 17.73 34.59
C PRO A 63 19.63 17.24 35.95
N GLU A 64 19.30 18.13 36.89
CA GLU A 64 18.76 17.76 38.21
C GLU A 64 17.34 17.18 38.13
N ALA A 65 16.57 17.60 37.12
CA ALA A 65 15.21 17.11 36.88
C ALA A 65 15.15 15.93 35.92
N LYS A 66 16.20 15.74 35.11
CA LYS A 66 16.33 14.61 34.19
C LYS A 66 16.88 13.40 34.96
N GLY A 67 16.25 12.23 34.82
CA GLY A 67 16.82 10.98 35.34
C GLY A 67 18.15 10.61 34.66
N GLY A 68 18.76 9.50 35.10
CA GLY A 68 19.99 8.97 34.50
C GLY A 68 19.85 8.64 33.01
N PHE A 69 20.97 8.36 32.33
CA PHE A 69 21.02 8.13 30.88
C PHE A 69 19.94 7.16 30.35
N PHE A 70 19.79 6.00 30.97
CA PHE A 70 18.78 5.00 30.58
C PHE A 70 17.34 5.50 30.69
N TRP A 71 17.09 6.33 31.70
CA TRP A 71 15.77 6.94 31.89
C TRP A 71 15.48 7.98 30.81
N LYS A 72 16.46 8.80 30.41
CA LYS A 72 16.32 9.78 29.31
C LYS A 72 15.93 9.11 27.99
N VAL A 73 16.62 8.02 27.63
CA VAL A 73 16.32 7.26 26.40
C VAL A 73 14.92 6.64 26.47
N LYS A 74 14.58 5.98 27.60
CA LYS A 74 13.26 5.34 27.77
C LYS A 74 12.12 6.37 27.77
N ALA A 75 12.29 7.50 28.46
CA ALA A 75 11.30 8.56 28.55
C ALA A 75 11.09 9.24 27.19
N GLY A 76 12.17 9.57 26.46
CA GLY A 76 12.07 10.16 25.12
C GLY A 76 11.38 9.22 24.11
N LEU A 77 11.70 7.92 24.13
CA LEU A 77 11.01 6.94 23.27
C LEU A 77 9.52 6.78 23.64
N LYS A 78 9.19 6.80 24.93
CA LYS A 78 7.80 6.74 25.40
C LYS A 78 7.02 7.99 24.95
N ALA A 79 7.55 9.18 25.20
CA ALA A 79 6.90 10.44 24.82
C ALA A 79 6.66 10.50 23.30
N LEU A 80 7.67 10.12 22.51
CA LEU A 80 7.57 10.05 21.06
C LEU A 80 6.50 9.03 20.61
N LYS A 81 6.42 7.86 21.26
CA LYS A 81 5.39 6.86 20.95
C LYS A 81 3.98 7.41 21.22
N GLU A 82 3.76 7.99 22.39
CA GLU A 82 2.46 8.55 22.77
C GLU A 82 2.05 9.74 21.88
N GLU A 83 3.01 10.58 21.50
CA GLU A 83 2.77 11.68 20.55
C GLU A 83 2.36 11.14 19.17
N LYS A 84 3.03 10.10 18.67
CA LYS A 84 2.67 9.43 17.40
C LYS A 84 1.28 8.85 17.44
N GLU A 85 0.94 8.11 18.50
CA GLU A 85 -0.37 7.47 18.66
C GLU A 85 -1.49 8.52 18.76
N THR A 86 -1.26 9.60 19.52
CA THR A 86 -2.22 10.69 19.65
C THR A 86 -2.43 11.43 18.33
N LEU A 87 -1.35 11.76 17.61
CA LEU A 87 -1.45 12.43 16.32
C LEU A 87 -2.19 11.56 15.30
N VAL A 88 -1.85 10.27 15.21
CA VAL A 88 -2.52 9.32 14.32
C VAL A 88 -4.00 9.24 14.63
N LYS A 89 -4.38 9.10 15.90
CA LYS A 89 -5.78 9.08 16.33
C LYS A 89 -6.51 10.36 15.92
N ASN A 90 -5.92 11.52 16.14
CA ASN A 90 -6.51 12.80 15.74
C ASN A 90 -6.66 12.91 14.22
N ILE A 91 -5.66 12.47 13.46
CA ILE A 91 -5.71 12.41 12.00
C ILE A 91 -6.83 11.48 11.55
N GLU A 92 -6.96 10.27 12.10
CA GLU A 92 -8.03 9.31 11.79
C GLU A 92 -9.43 9.86 12.10
N LEU A 93 -9.56 10.71 13.13
CA LEU A 93 -10.83 11.37 13.47
C LEU A 93 -11.27 12.40 12.43
N ILE A 94 -10.32 13.15 11.83
CA ILE A 94 -10.62 14.24 10.89
C ILE A 94 -10.41 13.86 9.43
N SER A 95 -10.00 12.63 9.14
CA SER A 95 -9.54 12.24 7.82
C SER A 95 -10.14 10.93 7.39
N ASP A 96 -10.61 10.86 6.15
CA ASP A 96 -11.03 9.59 5.59
C ASP A 96 -9.80 8.80 5.10
N PRO A 97 -9.52 7.61 5.67
CA PRO A 97 -8.35 6.78 5.33
C PRO A 97 -8.42 6.12 3.95
N LEU A 98 -9.50 6.31 3.17
CA LEU A 98 -9.73 5.55 1.94
C LEU A 98 -9.56 6.34 0.64
N TYR A 99 -9.16 7.62 0.70
CA TYR A 99 -8.65 8.28 -0.49
C TYR A 99 -7.24 7.75 -0.77
N GLN A 100 -6.97 7.18 -1.95
CA GLN A 100 -5.61 6.81 -2.31
C GLN A 100 -4.78 8.08 -2.48
N ARG A 101 -4.03 8.42 -1.44
CA ARG A 101 -3.15 9.58 -1.41
C ARG A 101 -1.78 9.14 -1.90
N LYS A 102 -1.29 9.83 -2.93
CA LYS A 102 0.00 9.59 -3.56
C LYS A 102 0.97 10.66 -3.09
N GLY A 103 1.91 10.20 -2.29
CA GLY A 103 2.99 11.01 -1.76
C GLY A 103 2.63 11.85 -0.55
N TYR A 104 3.65 12.04 0.29
CA TYR A 104 3.57 12.72 1.57
C TYR A 104 4.79 13.62 1.74
N LEU A 105 4.57 14.83 2.25
CA LEU A 105 5.62 15.76 2.62
C LEU A 105 5.50 16.10 4.11
N GLU A 106 6.59 15.90 4.86
CA GLU A 106 6.72 16.44 6.23
C GLU A 106 7.61 17.69 6.21
N ILE A 107 7.18 18.73 6.92
CA ILE A 107 7.89 20.01 7.04
C ILE A 107 8.31 20.21 8.50
N ASN A 108 9.58 20.58 8.71
CA ASN A 108 10.18 21.01 10.00
C ASN A 108 10.24 19.94 11.10
N LEU A 109 9.95 18.68 10.78
CA LEU A 109 10.22 17.54 11.67
C LEU A 109 11.04 16.51 10.91
N PRO A 110 11.95 15.75 11.54
CA PRO A 110 12.82 14.80 10.86
C PRO A 110 12.12 13.50 10.45
N TYR A 111 10.92 13.61 9.86
CA TYR A 111 10.08 12.51 9.42
C TYR A 111 9.61 11.58 10.57
N ARG A 112 9.50 12.11 11.78
CA ARG A 112 9.13 11.33 12.98
C ARG A 112 7.72 10.78 12.86
N MET A 113 6.83 11.59 12.29
CA MET A 113 5.40 11.27 12.22
C MET A 113 5.05 10.59 10.89
N GLY A 114 5.79 10.92 9.83
CA GLY A 114 5.47 10.52 8.46
C GLY A 114 5.14 9.06 8.25
N ALA A 115 5.94 8.12 8.75
CA ALA A 115 5.66 6.69 8.57
C ALA A 115 4.32 6.26 9.19
N SER A 116 4.00 6.76 10.39
CA SER A 116 2.75 6.46 11.08
C SER A 116 1.56 7.14 10.40
N VAL A 117 1.73 8.39 9.95
CA VAL A 117 0.70 9.13 9.19
C VAL A 117 0.42 8.44 7.86
N CYS A 118 1.45 8.08 7.08
CA CYS A 118 1.28 7.36 5.82
C CYS A 118 0.52 6.04 6.02
N LYS A 119 0.87 5.27 7.06
CA LYS A 119 0.18 4.01 7.36
C LYS A 119 -1.28 4.23 7.75
N ALA A 120 -1.56 5.17 8.66
CA ALA A 120 -2.93 5.46 9.12
C ALA A 120 -3.83 5.96 7.98
N MET A 121 -3.25 6.75 7.08
CA MET A 121 -3.98 7.38 5.97
C MET A 121 -3.93 6.62 4.65
N GLY A 122 -3.34 5.42 4.63
CA GLY A 122 -3.19 4.63 3.41
C GLY A 122 -2.42 5.37 2.30
N ILE A 123 -1.50 6.28 2.67
CA ILE A 123 -0.70 7.04 1.71
C ILE A 123 0.34 6.11 1.11
N SER A 124 0.41 6.07 -0.21
CA SER A 124 1.41 5.31 -0.96
C SER A 124 2.30 6.23 -1.81
N GLY A 125 3.42 5.69 -2.28
CA GLY A 125 4.30 6.39 -3.20
C GLY A 125 5.39 7.19 -2.48
N LYS A 126 6.04 8.07 -3.24
CA LYS A 126 7.27 8.73 -2.77
C LYS A 126 7.00 9.74 -1.66
N THR A 127 7.92 9.86 -0.73
CA THR A 127 7.79 10.81 0.37
C THR A 127 8.94 11.80 0.40
N ALA A 128 8.65 13.02 0.85
CA ALA A 128 9.61 14.09 0.98
C ALA A 128 9.72 14.56 2.43
N LEU A 129 10.91 15.04 2.77
CA LEU A 129 11.20 15.78 3.98
C LEU A 129 11.73 17.16 3.60
N VAL A 130 11.10 18.22 4.14
CA VAL A 130 11.63 19.58 4.14
C VAL A 130 12.14 19.89 5.54
N ASN A 131 13.46 20.07 5.70
CA ASN A 131 14.08 20.38 6.99
C ASN A 131 15.46 21.06 6.84
N ASP A 132 16.00 21.61 7.93
CA ASP A 132 17.28 22.34 7.95
C ASP A 132 18.45 21.50 7.42
N LYS A 133 18.62 20.28 7.92
CA LYS A 133 19.69 19.36 7.54
C LYS A 133 19.33 17.91 7.83
N GLU A 134 19.90 16.99 7.06
CA GLU A 134 19.83 15.55 7.37
C GLU A 134 20.74 15.23 8.56
N ARG A 135 20.23 14.52 9.57
CA ARG A 135 21.03 14.09 10.74
C ARG A 135 21.03 12.57 10.86
N VAL A 136 22.15 12.00 11.33
CA VAL A 136 22.24 10.54 11.58
C VAL A 136 21.24 10.09 12.65
N SER A 137 20.91 10.97 13.60
CA SER A 137 19.88 10.73 14.62
C SER A 137 18.49 10.44 14.02
N ASP A 138 18.21 10.94 12.82
CA ASP A 138 16.92 10.75 12.16
C ASP A 138 16.72 9.28 11.78
N ILE A 139 17.82 8.58 11.43
CA ILE A 139 17.82 7.13 11.18
C ILE A 139 17.46 6.36 12.46
N LEU A 140 17.91 6.83 13.63
CA LEU A 140 17.58 6.17 14.90
C LEU A 140 16.12 6.38 15.30
N GLN A 141 15.58 7.58 15.04
CA GLN A 141 14.22 7.96 15.45
C GLN A 141 13.14 7.45 14.48
N CYS A 142 13.51 7.24 13.21
CA CYS A 142 12.57 6.94 12.13
C CYS A 142 12.87 5.60 11.43
N GLY A 143 14.01 4.96 11.75
CA GLY A 143 14.42 3.64 11.27
C GLY A 143 15.43 3.68 10.11
N TYR A 144 16.07 2.52 9.85
CA TYR A 144 16.98 2.30 8.71
C TYR A 144 16.33 1.35 7.67
N PRO A 145 16.54 1.57 6.35
CA PRO A 145 17.18 2.73 5.72
C PRO A 145 16.35 4.03 5.90
N LYS A 146 16.88 5.18 5.42
CA LYS A 146 16.22 6.50 5.51
C LYS A 146 14.71 6.39 5.20
N PRO A 147 13.84 7.06 5.97
CA PRO A 147 12.39 6.84 5.91
C PRO A 147 11.68 7.68 4.82
N TYR A 148 12.42 8.50 4.07
CA TYR A 148 11.92 9.35 2.97
C TYR A 148 12.74 9.20 1.69
N ASP A 149 12.13 9.51 0.55
CA ASP A 149 12.75 9.39 -0.78
C ASP A 149 13.48 10.66 -1.22
N VAL A 150 12.96 11.84 -0.84
CA VAL A 150 13.52 13.14 -1.21
C VAL A 150 13.73 14.02 0.01
N PHE A 151 14.92 14.61 0.12
CA PHE A 151 15.22 15.66 1.09
C PHE A 151 15.31 17.01 0.38
N VAL A 152 14.61 18.00 0.93
CA VAL A 152 14.64 19.39 0.45
C VAL A 152 15.13 20.26 1.61
N PRO A 153 16.28 20.94 1.48
CA PRO A 153 16.75 21.85 2.52
C PRO A 153 15.74 22.96 2.81
N TYR A 154 15.49 23.23 4.08
CA TYR A 154 14.65 24.33 4.53
C TYR A 154 15.40 25.65 4.31
N GLY A 155 14.88 26.50 3.44
CA GLY A 155 15.51 27.77 3.07
C GLY A 155 14.95 28.95 3.85
N ASP A 156 14.88 28.87 5.19
CA ASP A 156 14.39 29.96 6.06
C ASP A 156 12.99 30.47 5.67
N ASP A 157 12.03 29.54 5.57
CA ASP A 157 10.65 29.80 5.14
C ASP A 157 10.51 30.32 3.69
N ALA A 158 11.55 30.21 2.87
CA ALA A 158 11.44 30.54 1.45
C ALA A 158 10.37 29.65 0.76
N PRO A 159 9.61 30.19 -0.21
CA PRO A 159 8.63 29.42 -0.97
C PRO A 159 9.20 28.11 -1.52
N LEU A 160 8.46 27.01 -1.30
CA LEU A 160 8.77 25.70 -1.83
C LEU A 160 8.69 25.72 -3.37
N LYS A 161 9.69 25.16 -4.03
CA LYS A 161 9.72 25.06 -5.50
C LYS A 161 9.16 23.71 -5.93
N LYS A 162 8.18 23.71 -6.82
CA LYS A 162 7.53 22.50 -7.36
C LYS A 162 8.54 21.52 -8.00
N GLU A 163 9.59 22.05 -8.60
CA GLU A 163 10.69 21.28 -9.22
C GLU A 163 11.41 20.34 -8.23
N ASN A 164 11.40 20.68 -6.94
CA ASN A 164 12.00 19.84 -5.89
C ASN A 164 11.17 18.58 -5.58
N PHE A 165 9.93 18.51 -6.08
CA PHE A 165 8.99 17.41 -5.85
C PHE A 165 8.59 16.79 -7.19
N PRO A 166 9.41 15.89 -7.77
CA PRO A 166 9.17 15.29 -9.09
C PRO A 166 8.07 14.20 -9.06
N PHE A 167 7.15 14.28 -8.11
CA PHE A 167 6.04 13.34 -7.87
C PHE A 167 4.86 14.11 -7.23
N PRO A 168 3.62 13.62 -7.38
CA PRO A 168 2.45 14.27 -6.77
C PRO A 168 2.57 14.26 -5.24
N ILE A 169 2.10 15.35 -4.61
CA ILE A 169 1.97 15.46 -3.16
C ILE A 169 0.48 15.56 -2.83
N SER A 170 -0.07 14.48 -2.25
CA SER A 170 -1.47 14.47 -1.78
C SER A 170 -1.61 14.91 -0.33
N VAL A 171 -0.55 14.83 0.48
CA VAL A 171 -0.59 15.20 1.90
C VAL A 171 0.65 15.97 2.30
N VAL A 172 0.45 17.09 2.97
CA VAL A 172 1.50 17.84 3.67
C VAL A 172 1.21 17.84 5.17
N GLY A 173 2.20 17.47 5.98
CA GLY A 173 2.17 17.58 7.43
C GLY A 173 3.16 18.61 7.93
N MET A 174 2.67 19.68 8.57
CA MET A 174 3.48 20.67 9.27
C MET A 174 3.14 20.63 10.76
N PHE A 175 3.82 19.74 11.49
CA PHE A 175 3.46 19.43 12.88
C PHE A 175 4.30 20.16 13.93
N ALA A 176 5.40 20.81 13.52
CA ALA A 176 6.18 21.70 14.39
C ALA A 176 5.54 23.09 14.56
N GLY A 177 4.52 23.42 13.76
CA GLY A 177 3.86 24.72 13.78
C GLY A 177 4.48 25.75 12.83
N ALA A 178 3.62 26.63 12.34
CA ALA A 178 3.95 27.77 11.49
C ALA A 178 4.40 28.99 12.30
N HIS A 179 4.22 28.98 13.63
CA HIS A 179 4.77 30.01 14.51
C HIS A 179 6.31 30.10 14.49
N HIS A 180 7.02 29.07 14.01
CA HIS A 180 8.47 29.15 13.77
C HIS A 180 8.84 29.88 12.47
N CYS A 181 7.85 30.21 11.62
CA CYS A 181 8.11 30.93 10.38
C CYS A 181 8.28 32.44 10.62
N GLN A 182 9.21 33.04 9.88
CA GLN A 182 9.37 34.47 9.73
C GLN A 182 8.04 35.10 9.26
N PRO A 183 7.47 36.08 9.99
CA PRO A 183 6.16 36.66 9.66
C PRO A 183 6.06 37.18 8.21
N GLN A 184 7.14 37.78 7.69
CA GLN A 184 7.20 38.31 6.33
C GLN A 184 7.18 37.22 5.23
N ASN A 185 7.60 35.99 5.55
CA ASN A 185 7.68 34.89 4.59
C ASN A 185 6.46 33.97 4.67
N LEU A 186 5.81 33.89 5.85
CA LEU A 186 4.74 32.94 6.15
C LEU A 186 3.65 32.85 5.06
N LYS A 187 3.13 33.98 4.60
CA LYS A 187 2.07 33.98 3.55
C LYS A 187 2.55 33.33 2.26
N SER A 188 3.74 33.72 1.79
CA SER A 188 4.33 33.16 0.57
C SER A 188 4.71 31.68 0.73
N PHE A 189 5.11 31.27 1.93
CA PHE A 189 5.41 29.89 2.26
C PHE A 189 4.15 29.01 2.22
N ILE A 190 3.06 29.42 2.89
CA ILE A 190 1.78 28.70 2.86
C ILE A 190 1.20 28.66 1.44
N GLN A 191 1.34 29.73 0.64
CA GLN A 191 0.97 29.72 -0.78
C GLN A 191 1.75 28.63 -1.54
N SER A 192 3.05 28.50 -1.29
CA SER A 192 3.86 27.49 -1.97
C SER A 192 3.45 26.05 -1.62
N ILE A 193 2.95 25.80 -0.39
CA ILE A 193 2.34 24.51 0.00
C ILE A 193 1.10 24.26 -0.85
N TYR A 194 0.22 25.26 -1.02
CA TYR A 194 -0.95 25.15 -1.88
C TYR A 194 -0.56 24.81 -3.32
N ASP A 195 0.50 25.42 -3.85
CA ASP A 195 0.93 25.26 -5.24
C ASP A 195 1.50 23.87 -5.56
N ILE A 196 2.22 23.26 -4.60
CA ILE A 196 2.76 21.90 -4.75
C ILE A 196 1.73 20.79 -4.49
N LEU A 197 0.70 21.07 -3.70
CA LEU A 197 -0.34 20.12 -3.36
C LEU A 197 -1.26 19.87 -4.57
N GLU A 198 -1.62 18.63 -4.83
CA GLU A 198 -2.59 18.31 -5.89
C GLU A 198 -4.02 18.73 -5.51
N PRO A 199 -4.91 18.95 -6.48
CA PRO A 199 -6.34 19.13 -6.21
C PRO A 199 -6.92 17.96 -5.39
N GLY A 200 -7.70 18.27 -4.36
CA GLY A 200 -8.20 17.30 -3.38
C GLY A 200 -7.18 16.90 -2.30
N GLY A 201 -5.93 17.34 -2.41
CA GLY A 201 -4.89 17.08 -1.42
C GLY A 201 -5.15 17.78 -0.09
N ILE A 202 -4.50 17.28 0.96
CA ILE A 202 -4.69 17.71 2.34
C ILE A 202 -3.45 18.35 2.92
N PHE A 203 -3.65 19.44 3.65
CA PHE A 203 -2.63 20.09 4.45
C PHE A 203 -3.02 20.00 5.92
N TYR A 204 -2.22 19.32 6.73
CA TYR A 204 -2.33 19.33 8.18
C TYR A 204 -1.38 20.36 8.76
N LEU A 205 -1.95 21.26 9.55
CA LEU A 205 -1.20 22.20 10.37
C LEU A 205 -1.46 21.89 11.83
N ARG A 206 -0.41 21.78 12.64
CA ARG A 206 -0.52 21.72 14.09
C ARG A 206 0.16 22.94 14.68
N ASP A 207 -0.60 23.77 15.39
CA ASP A 207 -0.10 25.02 15.96
C ASP A 207 -0.83 25.39 17.26
N HIS A 208 -0.25 26.29 18.05
CA HIS A 208 -0.83 26.80 19.29
C HIS A 208 -1.93 27.83 19.03
N ASP A 209 -3.04 27.75 19.75
CA ASP A 209 -4.05 28.82 19.76
C ASP A 209 -3.70 29.92 20.79
N ALA A 210 -2.78 30.82 20.40
CA ALA A 210 -2.34 31.93 21.23
C ALA A 210 -3.28 33.15 21.15
N ASN A 211 -4.57 32.92 21.35
CA ASN A 211 -5.64 33.93 21.27
C ASN A 211 -5.75 34.85 22.51
N THR A 212 -5.10 34.49 23.60
CA THR A 212 -4.99 35.31 24.82
C THR A 212 -3.53 35.56 25.20
N THR A 213 -3.28 36.60 25.99
CA THR A 213 -1.96 36.88 26.58
C THR A 213 -1.45 35.69 27.41
N GLU A 214 -2.35 35.01 28.11
CA GLU A 214 -2.04 33.82 28.91
C GLU A 214 -1.58 32.64 28.04
N ASN A 215 -2.35 32.28 27.00
CA ASN A 215 -1.97 31.20 26.09
C ASN A 215 -0.63 31.48 25.40
N LYS A 216 -0.40 32.74 25.00
CA LYS A 216 0.86 33.16 24.41
C LYS A 216 2.03 33.02 25.39
N ALA A 217 1.83 33.39 26.64
CA ALA A 217 2.85 33.24 27.69
C ALA A 217 3.15 31.76 27.97
N ILE A 218 2.12 30.92 28.07
CA ILE A 218 2.29 29.47 28.28
C ILE A 218 3.03 28.84 27.10
N ALA A 219 2.67 29.15 25.85
CA ALA A 219 3.34 28.62 24.67
C ALA A 219 4.83 29.02 24.62
N ASP A 220 5.15 30.29 24.88
CA ASP A 220 6.53 30.75 24.92
C ASP A 220 7.35 30.10 26.03
N ILE A 221 6.82 30.03 27.26
CA ILE A 221 7.54 29.38 28.35
C ILE A 221 7.67 27.86 28.11
N ALA A 222 6.67 27.21 27.52
CA ALA A 222 6.74 25.79 27.16
C ALA A 222 7.88 25.51 26.17
N HIS A 223 8.05 26.35 25.15
CA HIS A 223 9.17 26.25 24.20
C HIS A 223 10.52 26.47 24.87
N ARG A 224 10.63 27.48 25.74
CA ARG A 224 11.85 27.74 26.52
C ARG A 224 12.21 26.58 27.45
N PHE A 225 11.23 26.02 28.13
CA PHE A 225 11.43 24.82 28.95
C PHE A 225 11.85 23.64 28.09
N PHE A 226 11.22 23.43 26.93
CA PHE A 226 11.61 22.39 25.99
C PHE A 226 13.07 22.55 25.54
N ASN A 227 13.48 23.76 25.18
CA ASN A 227 14.84 24.08 24.73
C ASN A 227 15.89 23.89 25.83
N ALA A 228 15.63 24.43 27.03
CA ALA A 228 16.51 24.22 28.19
C ALA A 228 16.63 22.73 28.54
N LEU A 229 15.51 21.99 28.48
CA LEU A 229 15.48 20.55 28.71
C LEU A 229 15.98 19.73 27.51
N SER A 230 16.25 20.33 26.36
CA SER A 230 16.86 19.67 25.19
C SER A 230 18.31 20.11 24.96
N ASP A 231 18.89 20.83 25.93
CA ASP A 231 20.27 21.29 25.92
C ASP A 231 20.57 22.26 24.75
N VAL A 232 19.58 23.08 24.35
CA VAL A 232 19.72 24.13 23.31
C VAL A 232 20.55 25.30 23.85
N SER A 233 21.50 25.80 23.05
CA SER A 233 22.41 26.88 23.46
C SER A 233 21.67 28.21 23.64
N GLU A 234 22.23 29.11 24.45
CA GLU A 234 21.64 30.46 24.65
C GLU A 234 21.54 31.24 23.33
N ASN A 235 22.54 31.11 22.46
CA ASN A 235 22.54 31.81 21.16
C ASN A 235 21.43 31.28 20.25
N ASP A 236 21.21 29.96 20.22
CA ASP A 236 20.15 29.37 19.39
C ASP A 236 18.76 29.69 19.93
N GLU A 237 18.61 29.71 21.27
CA GLU A 237 17.39 30.12 21.95
C GLU A 237 17.01 31.58 21.66
N GLU A 238 17.98 32.50 21.70
CA GLU A 238 17.75 33.91 21.41
C GLU A 238 17.46 34.17 19.93
N ALA A 239 18.03 33.34 19.04
CA ALA A 239 17.78 33.38 17.60
C ALA A 239 16.44 32.74 17.19
N GLU A 240 15.78 32.00 18.07
CA GLU A 240 14.56 31.29 17.74
C GLU A 240 13.39 32.25 17.42
N ILE A 241 12.69 31.95 16.33
CA ILE A 241 11.51 32.68 15.89
C ILE A 241 10.29 32.10 16.61
N ARG A 242 9.53 32.97 17.26
CA ARG A 242 8.29 32.62 17.98
C ARG A 242 7.16 33.58 17.63
N ASN A 243 6.57 33.38 16.45
CA ASN A 243 5.40 34.12 15.98
C ASN A 243 4.09 33.47 16.48
N PHE A 244 3.92 33.42 17.80
CA PHE A 244 2.67 32.91 18.39
C PHE A 244 1.50 33.85 18.08
N GLN A 245 0.50 33.31 17.39
CA GLN A 245 -0.72 33.98 16.95
C GLN A 245 -1.94 33.16 17.32
N ALA A 246 -3.12 33.79 17.31
CA ALA A 246 -4.38 33.07 17.43
C ALA A 246 -4.53 32.06 16.27
N LEU A 247 -5.20 30.94 16.52
CA LEU A 247 -5.37 29.92 15.49
C LEU A 247 -6.12 30.43 14.25
N SER A 248 -7.05 31.38 14.44
CA SER A 248 -7.79 32.07 13.38
C SER A 248 -6.87 32.81 12.39
N TYR A 249 -5.71 33.31 12.84
CA TYR A 249 -4.72 33.95 11.97
C TYR A 249 -4.14 32.96 10.96
N PHE A 250 -3.73 31.77 11.41
CA PHE A 250 -3.19 30.75 10.51
C PHE A 250 -4.25 30.18 9.57
N ILE A 251 -5.49 30.01 10.05
CA ILE A 251 -6.64 29.63 9.21
C ILE A 251 -6.86 30.66 8.10
N GLN A 252 -6.86 31.95 8.43
CA GLN A 252 -7.03 33.02 7.45
C GLN A 252 -5.92 32.97 6.40
N ILE A 253 -4.65 32.83 6.80
CA ILE A 253 -3.53 32.74 5.85
C ILE A 253 -3.68 31.55 4.90
N ALA A 254 -4.07 30.38 5.41
CA ALA A 254 -4.31 29.22 4.57
C ALA A 254 -5.49 29.44 3.61
N GLN A 255 -6.58 30.06 4.07
CA GLN A 255 -7.73 30.40 3.23
C GLN A 255 -7.39 31.42 2.14
N GLU A 256 -6.59 32.43 2.46
CA GLU A 256 -6.06 33.41 1.49
C GLU A 256 -5.19 32.73 0.42
N ALA A 257 -4.48 31.65 0.77
CA ALA A 257 -3.74 30.84 -0.20
C ALA A 257 -4.63 29.94 -1.08
N GLY A 258 -5.93 29.83 -0.77
CA GLY A 258 -6.91 29.06 -1.53
C GLY A 258 -7.37 27.76 -0.87
N PHE A 259 -6.89 27.44 0.34
CA PHE A 259 -7.36 26.27 1.08
C PHE A 259 -8.79 26.43 1.59
N LYS A 260 -9.46 25.30 1.84
CA LYS A 260 -10.71 25.21 2.59
C LYS A 260 -10.49 24.44 3.89
N VAL A 261 -11.17 24.85 4.95
CA VAL A 261 -11.13 24.17 6.26
C VAL A 261 -12.01 22.93 6.18
N ALA A 262 -11.46 21.78 6.58
CA ALA A 262 -12.12 20.48 6.46
C ALA A 262 -12.69 19.97 7.79
N SER A 263 -12.23 20.52 8.92
CA SER A 263 -12.60 20.06 10.25
C SER A 263 -12.50 21.20 11.25
N GLU A 264 -13.22 21.06 12.37
CA GLU A 264 -12.92 21.82 13.57
C GLU A 264 -11.49 21.49 14.07
N PRO A 265 -10.80 22.44 14.72
CA PRO A 265 -9.50 22.18 15.33
C PRO A 265 -9.58 21.11 16.41
N LEU A 266 -8.67 20.13 16.37
CA LEU A 266 -8.55 19.12 17.41
C LEU A 266 -7.42 19.47 18.38
N ILE A 267 -7.77 19.83 19.60
CA ILE A 267 -6.81 20.04 20.68
C ILE A 267 -6.56 18.71 21.39
N ARG A 268 -5.30 18.43 21.68
CA ARG A 268 -4.93 17.24 22.46
C ARG A 268 -5.49 17.36 23.87
N GLU A 269 -6.15 16.30 24.34
CA GLU A 269 -6.66 16.24 25.72
C GLU A 269 -5.52 16.50 26.71
N GLY A 270 -5.71 17.51 27.55
CA GLY A 270 -4.75 17.92 28.56
C GLY A 270 -3.51 18.64 28.05
N ASP A 271 -3.50 19.14 26.82
CA ASP A 271 -2.44 20.03 26.33
C ASP A 271 -2.74 21.48 26.72
N ALA A 272 -2.14 21.95 27.82
CA ALA A 272 -2.32 23.29 28.32
C ALA A 272 -1.78 24.39 27.38
N SER A 273 -0.95 24.03 26.39
CA SER A 273 -0.46 24.96 25.37
C SER A 273 -1.44 25.17 24.22
N GLN A 274 -2.64 24.57 24.29
CA GLN A 274 -3.70 24.69 23.28
C GLN A 274 -3.20 24.35 21.86
N ASN A 275 -2.35 23.33 21.75
CA ASN A 275 -1.79 22.90 20.47
C ASN A 275 -2.85 22.11 19.68
N ALA A 276 -3.35 22.72 18.61
CA ALA A 276 -4.48 22.26 17.83
C ALA A 276 -4.05 21.73 16.47
N LEU A 277 -4.59 20.58 16.07
CA LEU A 277 -4.47 20.03 14.73
C LEU A 277 -5.63 20.51 13.86
N ILE A 278 -5.34 21.14 12.73
CA ILE A 278 -6.32 21.55 11.72
C ILE A 278 -6.06 20.80 10.42
N LYS A 279 -7.14 20.38 9.77
CA LYS A 279 -7.11 19.85 8.42
C LYS A 279 -7.64 20.88 7.43
N PHE A 280 -6.82 21.18 6.44
CA PHE A 280 -7.20 21.93 5.25
C PHE A 280 -7.23 21.00 4.04
N TYR A 281 -8.00 21.36 3.01
CA TYR A 281 -7.93 20.71 1.71
C TYR A 281 -7.85 21.73 0.58
N LYS A 282 -7.17 21.35 -0.50
CA LYS A 282 -7.17 22.10 -1.74
C LYS A 282 -8.42 21.70 -2.54
N PRO A 283 -9.35 22.63 -2.82
CA PRO A 283 -10.54 22.29 -3.59
C PRO A 283 -10.16 21.82 -4.99
N PHE A 284 -10.99 20.95 -5.56
CA PHE A 284 -10.91 20.66 -6.99
C PHE A 284 -11.27 21.92 -7.78
N GLN A 285 -10.44 22.26 -8.77
CA GLN A 285 -10.71 23.41 -9.66
C GLN A 285 -11.76 23.08 -10.72
N ASP A 286 -11.99 21.80 -10.96
CA ASP A 286 -12.92 21.26 -11.96
C ASP A 286 -14.10 20.59 -11.25
N GLU A 287 -15.32 20.99 -11.62
CA GLU A 287 -16.59 20.44 -11.11
C GLU A 287 -16.66 18.93 -11.34
N ALA A 288 -16.15 18.43 -12.47
CA ALA A 288 -16.09 17.00 -12.73
C ALA A 288 -15.23 16.25 -11.70
N GLN A 289 -14.06 16.81 -11.35
CA GLN A 289 -13.18 16.22 -10.34
C GLN A 289 -13.79 16.26 -8.93
N ALA A 290 -14.54 17.31 -8.61
CA ALA A 290 -15.29 17.39 -7.36
C ALA A 290 -16.34 16.27 -7.26
N HIS A 291 -17.11 16.04 -8.33
CA HIS A 291 -18.10 14.97 -8.38
C HIS A 291 -17.48 13.57 -8.35
N ILE A 292 -16.37 13.35 -9.07
CA ILE A 292 -15.60 12.10 -9.00
C ILE A 292 -15.14 11.86 -7.55
N GLY A 293 -14.63 12.90 -6.87
CA GLY A 293 -14.25 12.84 -5.46
C GLY A 293 -15.42 12.45 -4.55
N TYR A 294 -16.59 13.06 -4.74
CA TYR A 294 -17.81 12.75 -4.01
C TYR A 294 -18.30 11.32 -4.23
N ILE A 295 -18.36 10.87 -5.48
CA ILE A 295 -18.76 9.50 -5.84
C ILE A 295 -17.81 8.50 -5.18
N ARG A 296 -16.49 8.77 -5.23
CA ARG A 296 -15.48 7.95 -4.58
C ARG A 296 -15.76 7.80 -3.08
N GLU A 297 -16.03 8.89 -2.38
CA GLU A 297 -16.39 8.89 -0.95
C GLU A 297 -17.68 8.10 -0.66
N LYS A 298 -18.70 8.24 -1.51
CA LYS A 298 -19.95 7.51 -1.36
C LYS A 298 -19.78 6.00 -1.59
N MET A 299 -18.99 5.61 -2.59
CA MET A 299 -18.66 4.20 -2.83
C MET A 299 -17.90 3.60 -1.64
N ILE A 300 -16.97 4.35 -1.05
CA ILE A 300 -16.27 4.00 0.18
C ILE A 300 -17.24 3.66 1.30
N ASN A 301 -18.20 4.54 1.54
CA ASN A 301 -19.19 4.36 2.61
C ASN A 301 -20.16 3.20 2.30
N ALA A 302 -20.54 3.01 1.04
CA ALA A 302 -21.34 1.87 0.62
C ALA A 302 -20.62 0.53 0.87
N CYS A 303 -19.32 0.42 0.56
CA CYS A 303 -18.53 -0.79 0.87
C CYS A 303 -18.44 -1.06 2.38
N ARG A 304 -18.21 -0.04 3.21
CA ARG A 304 -18.13 -0.18 4.68
C ARG A 304 -19.42 -0.77 5.28
N SER A 305 -20.58 -0.35 4.77
CA SER A 305 -21.89 -0.81 5.25
C SER A 305 -22.21 -2.28 4.92
N ARG A 306 -21.61 -2.80 3.84
CA ARG A 306 -21.95 -4.12 3.26
C ARG A 306 -21.02 -5.24 3.67
N SER A 307 -19.77 -4.91 4.00
CA SER A 307 -18.77 -5.90 4.35
C SER A 307 -17.89 -5.39 5.49
N SER A 308 -17.47 -6.27 6.40
CA SER A 308 -16.39 -5.98 7.35
C SER A 308 -15.03 -5.77 6.68
N THR A 309 -14.94 -5.91 5.34
CA THR A 309 -13.74 -5.67 4.55
C THR A 309 -13.70 -4.21 4.05
N LYS A 310 -12.53 -3.57 4.20
CA LYS A 310 -12.24 -2.21 3.69
C LYS A 310 -12.50 -2.16 2.18
N MET A 311 -13.04 -1.06 1.65
CA MET A 311 -13.15 -0.86 0.20
C MET A 311 -11.78 -1.07 -0.46
N TYR A 312 -11.78 -1.84 -1.55
CA TYR A 312 -10.55 -2.20 -2.23
C TYR A 312 -10.01 -1.05 -3.07
N PHE A 313 -9.14 -0.25 -2.46
CA PHE A 313 -8.22 0.60 -3.20
C PHE A 313 -6.92 -0.16 -3.39
N ARG A 314 -6.53 -0.36 -4.65
CA ARG A 314 -5.28 -1.06 -4.93
C ARG A 314 -4.15 -0.09 -5.04
N ASP A 315 -3.02 -0.39 -4.40
CA ASP A 315 -1.78 0.30 -4.74
C ASP A 315 -1.31 -0.12 -6.14
N SER A 316 -0.90 0.84 -6.96
CA SER A 316 -0.30 0.62 -8.28
C SER A 316 0.81 -0.44 -8.28
N LYS A 317 1.59 -0.58 -7.19
CA LYS A 317 2.61 -1.63 -7.09
C LYS A 317 2.02 -3.04 -7.06
N GLN A 318 0.87 -3.22 -6.40
CA GLN A 318 0.20 -4.51 -6.30
C GLN A 318 -0.32 -4.97 -7.67
N THR A 319 -0.80 -4.04 -8.51
CA THR A 319 -1.17 -4.31 -9.92
C THR A 319 -0.05 -5.03 -10.65
N HIS A 320 1.17 -4.52 -10.56
CA HIS A 320 2.29 -5.11 -11.27
C HIS A 320 2.68 -6.47 -10.68
N LEU A 321 2.59 -6.64 -9.36
CA LEU A 321 3.07 -7.84 -8.67
C LEU A 321 2.13 -9.05 -8.83
N THR A 322 0.81 -8.87 -8.90
CA THR A 322 -0.17 -9.97 -8.99
C THR A 322 -0.11 -10.81 -10.26
N LYS A 323 0.63 -10.38 -11.27
CA LYS A 323 0.82 -11.19 -12.49
C LYS A 323 1.48 -12.53 -12.23
N VAL A 324 2.30 -12.63 -11.18
CA VAL A 324 2.97 -13.88 -10.85
C VAL A 324 1.96 -14.92 -10.40
N GLU A 325 0.94 -14.53 -9.63
CA GLU A 325 -0.20 -15.38 -9.27
C GLU A 325 -0.94 -15.86 -10.53
N TRP A 326 -1.23 -14.95 -11.45
CA TRP A 326 -1.96 -15.29 -12.68
C TRP A 326 -1.17 -16.10 -13.68
N LEU A 327 0.13 -15.85 -13.81
CA LEU A 327 1.00 -16.69 -14.61
C LEU A 327 1.00 -18.12 -14.07
N ASN A 328 0.98 -18.28 -12.74
CA ASN A 328 0.83 -19.60 -12.14
C ASN A 328 -0.50 -20.24 -12.57
N VAL A 329 -1.63 -19.52 -12.56
CA VAL A 329 -2.92 -20.04 -13.10
C VAL A 329 -2.79 -20.51 -14.55
N GLU A 330 -2.21 -19.69 -15.42
CA GLU A 330 -2.05 -20.03 -16.84
C GLU A 330 -1.15 -21.24 -17.07
N GLN A 331 -0.05 -21.35 -16.31
CA GLN A 331 0.83 -22.52 -16.34
C GLN A 331 0.08 -23.78 -15.93
N GLU A 332 -0.85 -23.71 -14.96
CA GLU A 332 -1.67 -24.85 -14.58
C GLU A 332 -2.71 -25.21 -15.66
N MET A 333 -3.35 -24.23 -16.29
CA MET A 333 -4.26 -24.45 -17.41
C MET A 333 -3.52 -25.11 -18.60
N ALA A 334 -2.32 -24.62 -18.91
CA ALA A 334 -1.48 -25.17 -19.96
C ALA A 334 -1.05 -26.61 -19.65
N GLN A 335 -0.66 -26.89 -18.40
CA GLN A 335 -0.37 -28.24 -17.92
C GLN A 335 -1.60 -29.15 -18.02
N ALA A 336 -2.77 -28.67 -17.58
CA ALA A 336 -4.03 -29.41 -17.66
C ALA A 336 -4.36 -29.82 -19.10
N ALA A 337 -4.35 -28.83 -20.01
CA ALA A 337 -4.60 -29.03 -21.44
C ALA A 337 -3.60 -30.01 -22.06
N PHE A 338 -2.33 -29.92 -21.66
CA PHE A 338 -1.30 -30.83 -22.13
C PHE A 338 -1.49 -32.26 -21.60
N TYR A 339 -1.70 -32.45 -20.29
CA TYR A 339 -1.82 -33.78 -19.67
C TYR A 339 -3.08 -34.54 -20.07
N LYS A 340 -4.14 -33.84 -20.48
CA LYS A 340 -5.33 -34.46 -21.09
C LYS A 340 -4.99 -35.21 -22.39
N LYS A 341 -3.97 -34.75 -23.14
CA LYS A 341 -3.63 -35.29 -24.47
C LYS A 341 -2.30 -36.01 -24.53
N ASN A 342 -1.37 -35.64 -23.65
CA ASN A 342 0.02 -36.04 -23.70
C ASN A 342 0.46 -36.64 -22.39
N PHE A 343 1.47 -37.51 -22.46
CA PHE A 343 2.08 -38.04 -21.26
C PHE A 343 2.74 -36.91 -20.49
N PHE A 344 2.54 -36.90 -19.17
CA PHE A 344 3.05 -35.84 -18.31
C PHE A 344 4.56 -35.70 -18.37
N ILE A 345 5.31 -36.65 -19.00
CA ILE A 345 6.77 -36.68 -19.26
C ILE A 345 7.24 -35.83 -20.47
N LYS A 346 6.34 -35.16 -21.18
CA LYS A 346 6.71 -34.34 -22.35
C LYS A 346 6.52 -32.84 -22.16
N TYR A 347 5.99 -32.41 -21.03
CA TYR A 347 5.75 -31.02 -20.70
C TYR A 347 7.07 -30.27 -20.38
N PRO A 348 7.29 -29.07 -20.93
CA PRO A 348 8.56 -28.33 -20.79
C PRO A 348 8.65 -27.55 -19.48
N HIS A 349 8.71 -28.22 -18.32
CA HIS A 349 8.73 -27.58 -17.00
C HIS A 349 9.82 -26.51 -16.79
N ALA A 350 11.02 -26.70 -17.36
CA ALA A 350 12.10 -25.71 -17.26
C ALA A 350 11.75 -24.36 -17.92
N ARG A 351 10.90 -24.37 -18.98
CA ARG A 351 10.36 -23.14 -19.60
C ARG A 351 9.54 -22.37 -18.57
N ASP A 352 8.64 -23.06 -17.87
CA ASP A 352 7.72 -22.43 -16.92
C ASP A 352 8.47 -21.82 -15.73
N ALA A 353 9.50 -22.50 -15.21
CA ALA A 353 10.37 -21.93 -14.19
C ALA A 353 11.08 -20.63 -14.65
N LYS A 354 11.57 -20.62 -15.89
CA LYS A 354 12.21 -19.44 -16.49
C LYS A 354 11.22 -18.29 -16.69
N GLU A 355 10.03 -18.58 -17.20
CA GLU A 355 8.97 -17.59 -17.41
C GLU A 355 8.50 -16.98 -16.08
N SER A 356 8.34 -17.78 -15.02
CA SER A 356 7.98 -17.27 -13.69
C SER A 356 9.01 -16.30 -13.14
N LEU A 357 10.30 -16.60 -13.27
CA LEU A 357 11.38 -15.69 -12.85
C LEU A 357 11.41 -14.42 -13.70
N LEU A 358 11.18 -14.54 -15.02
CA LEU A 358 11.12 -13.40 -15.94
C LEU A 358 9.98 -12.46 -15.57
N VAL A 359 8.76 -12.98 -15.41
CA VAL A 359 7.57 -12.19 -15.07
C VAL A 359 7.74 -11.56 -13.69
N PHE A 360 8.21 -12.30 -12.68
CA PHE A 360 8.50 -11.72 -11.37
C PHE A 360 9.48 -10.55 -11.45
N ARG A 361 10.60 -10.71 -12.17
CA ARG A 361 11.59 -9.64 -12.34
C ARG A 361 10.99 -8.42 -13.03
N LYS A 362 10.18 -8.63 -14.08
CA LYS A 362 9.55 -7.54 -14.84
C LYS A 362 8.46 -6.82 -14.04
N SER A 363 7.66 -7.57 -13.30
CA SER A 363 6.66 -7.04 -12.37
C SER A 363 7.30 -6.22 -11.26
N PHE A 364 8.38 -6.71 -10.65
CA PHE A 364 9.14 -5.98 -9.64
C PHE A 364 9.73 -4.68 -10.22
N GLN A 365 10.34 -4.73 -11.41
CA GLN A 365 10.86 -3.54 -12.10
C GLN A 365 9.77 -2.52 -12.44
N ALA A 366 8.57 -2.98 -12.83
CA ALA A 366 7.45 -2.10 -13.11
C ALA A 366 6.94 -1.42 -11.83
N ALA A 367 6.81 -2.16 -10.72
CA ALA A 367 6.45 -1.61 -9.42
C ALA A 367 7.42 -0.52 -8.93
N LEU A 368 8.73 -0.69 -9.15
CA LEU A 368 9.75 0.29 -8.80
C LEU A 368 9.65 1.63 -9.56
N LYS A 369 8.88 1.70 -10.67
CA LYS A 369 8.70 2.97 -11.38
C LYS A 369 7.83 3.95 -10.60
N ASN A 370 6.88 3.44 -9.82
CA ASN A 370 5.85 4.22 -9.14
C ASN A 370 5.94 4.16 -7.61
N SER A 371 6.86 3.37 -7.06
CA SER A 371 7.03 3.17 -5.63
C SER A 371 8.51 3.06 -5.27
N SER A 372 8.84 3.33 -4.01
CA SER A 372 10.23 3.20 -3.55
C SER A 372 10.65 1.73 -3.50
N PHE A 373 11.96 1.48 -3.58
CA PHE A 373 12.49 0.12 -3.48
C PHE A 373 12.07 -0.58 -2.19
N ARG A 374 12.04 0.14 -1.06
CA ARG A 374 11.65 -0.39 0.24
C ARG A 374 10.17 -0.77 0.27
N GLU A 375 9.30 0.11 -0.23
CA GLU A 375 7.86 -0.16 -0.32
C GLU A 375 7.57 -1.38 -1.18
N VAL A 376 8.26 -1.55 -2.30
CA VAL A 376 8.08 -2.72 -3.16
C VAL A 376 8.63 -3.97 -2.48
N LEU A 377 9.88 -3.94 -1.99
CA LEU A 377 10.55 -5.11 -1.41
C LEU A 377 9.80 -5.69 -0.20
N PHE A 378 9.31 -4.83 0.69
CA PHE A 378 8.62 -5.23 1.91
C PHE A 378 7.09 -5.18 1.77
N SER A 379 6.54 -5.03 0.57
CA SER A 379 5.10 -5.21 0.36
C SER A 379 4.71 -6.68 0.52
N ASP A 380 3.53 -6.90 1.10
CA ASP A 380 2.93 -8.23 1.25
C ASP A 380 2.89 -9.00 -0.09
N TYR A 381 2.62 -8.27 -1.18
CA TYR A 381 2.59 -8.83 -2.53
C TYR A 381 3.96 -9.26 -3.04
N THR A 382 5.04 -8.52 -2.77
CA THR A 382 6.38 -8.97 -3.17
C THR A 382 6.76 -10.22 -2.38
N LEU A 383 6.47 -10.26 -1.08
CA LEU A 383 6.77 -11.44 -0.26
C LEU A 383 5.99 -12.65 -0.78
N MET A 384 4.67 -12.53 -0.94
CA MET A 384 3.82 -13.57 -1.50
C MET A 384 4.29 -14.01 -2.89
N ASN A 385 4.53 -13.07 -3.82
CA ASN A 385 4.93 -13.40 -5.19
C ASN A 385 6.35 -13.96 -5.27
N SER A 386 7.25 -13.58 -4.36
CA SER A 386 8.55 -14.23 -4.23
C SER A 386 8.38 -15.68 -3.78
N THR A 387 7.52 -15.92 -2.78
CA THR A 387 7.18 -17.28 -2.33
C THR A 387 6.59 -18.11 -3.45
N ILE A 388 5.61 -17.59 -4.20
CA ILE A 388 5.00 -18.27 -5.35
C ILE A 388 6.06 -18.56 -6.41
N THR A 389 6.88 -17.56 -6.79
CA THR A 389 7.93 -17.73 -7.82
C THR A 389 8.95 -18.80 -7.41
N ILE A 390 9.41 -18.77 -6.16
CA ILE A 390 10.35 -19.76 -5.62
C ILE A 390 9.69 -21.14 -5.58
N ALA A 391 8.46 -21.25 -5.06
CA ALA A 391 7.74 -22.50 -4.93
C ALA A 391 7.50 -23.14 -6.31
N THR A 392 6.96 -22.39 -7.26
CA THR A 392 6.69 -22.84 -8.64
C THR A 392 8.00 -23.13 -9.38
N GLY A 393 9.04 -22.33 -9.16
CA GLY A 393 10.38 -22.55 -9.74
C GLY A 393 11.00 -23.86 -9.25
N VAL A 394 11.06 -24.07 -7.93
CA VAL A 394 11.57 -25.31 -7.32
C VAL A 394 10.74 -26.52 -7.76
N GLN A 395 9.41 -26.40 -7.77
CA GLN A 395 8.50 -27.46 -8.23
C GLN A 395 8.79 -27.85 -9.68
N ASN A 396 8.91 -26.89 -10.59
CA ASN A 396 9.17 -27.15 -12.01
C ASN A 396 10.60 -27.70 -12.25
N ILE A 397 11.59 -27.24 -11.49
CA ILE A 397 12.94 -27.81 -11.52
C ILE A 397 12.93 -29.25 -11.01
N ALA A 398 12.26 -29.53 -9.89
CA ALA A 398 12.12 -30.87 -9.33
C ALA A 398 11.40 -31.82 -10.30
N LYS A 399 10.30 -31.36 -10.94
CA LYS A 399 9.62 -32.11 -12.01
C LYS A 399 10.56 -32.40 -13.18
N SER A 400 11.33 -31.41 -13.62
CA SER A 400 12.33 -31.57 -14.70
C SER A 400 13.44 -32.56 -14.33
N ALA A 401 13.89 -32.56 -13.08
CA ALA A 401 14.91 -33.46 -12.57
C ALA A 401 14.37 -34.90 -12.44
N LEU A 402 13.17 -35.08 -11.88
CA LEU A 402 12.46 -36.37 -11.80
C LEU A 402 12.18 -36.94 -13.20
N TYR A 403 11.99 -36.07 -14.18
CA TYR A 403 11.74 -36.44 -15.56
C TYR A 403 12.82 -37.25 -16.22
N ILE A 404 14.08 -36.93 -15.93
CA ILE A 404 15.21 -37.56 -16.60
C ILE A 404 15.20 -39.09 -16.33
N PRO A 405 15.17 -39.56 -15.07
CA PRO A 405 15.06 -40.99 -14.79
C PRO A 405 13.70 -41.56 -15.21
N CYS A 406 12.60 -40.82 -15.09
CA CYS A 406 11.28 -41.33 -15.48
C CYS A 406 11.15 -41.54 -17.00
N LYS A 407 11.76 -40.66 -17.81
CA LYS A 407 11.86 -40.79 -19.27
C LYS A 407 12.75 -41.96 -19.65
N TRP A 408 13.87 -42.13 -18.95
CA TRP A 408 14.76 -43.27 -19.13
C TRP A 408 14.05 -44.59 -18.79
N LEU A 409 13.36 -44.69 -17.65
CA LEU A 409 12.56 -45.85 -17.26
C LEU A 409 11.41 -46.12 -18.23
N SER A 410 10.72 -45.08 -18.70
CA SER A 410 9.67 -45.20 -19.71
C SER A 410 10.20 -45.74 -21.03
N ASN A 411 11.40 -45.31 -21.45
CA ASN A 411 12.09 -45.81 -22.62
C ASN A 411 12.57 -47.26 -22.43
N LEU A 412 13.08 -47.62 -21.25
CA LEU A 412 13.40 -49.00 -20.90
C LEU A 412 12.16 -49.90 -20.95
N GLY A 413 11.02 -49.39 -20.50
CA GLY A 413 9.75 -50.08 -20.60
C GLY A 413 9.35 -50.41 -22.04
N ASN A 414 9.89 -49.72 -23.05
CA ASN A 414 9.66 -50.11 -24.45
C ASN A 414 10.23 -51.49 -24.80
N PHE A 415 11.20 -51.98 -24.01
CA PHE A 415 11.76 -53.33 -24.13
C PHE A 415 10.98 -54.37 -23.31
N LEU A 416 10.02 -53.94 -22.47
CA LEU A 416 9.19 -54.82 -21.66
C LEU A 416 7.88 -55.17 -22.39
N PRO A 417 7.31 -56.36 -22.15
CA PRO A 417 6.05 -56.77 -22.74
C PRO A 417 4.91 -55.80 -22.37
N HIS A 418 3.99 -55.57 -23.32
CA HIS A 418 2.78 -54.80 -23.09
C HIS A 418 1.56 -55.74 -23.12
N HIS A 419 0.86 -55.85 -22.00
CA HIS A 419 -0.36 -56.64 -21.91
C HIS A 419 -1.59 -55.77 -22.19
N LYS A 420 -2.26 -56.02 -23.32
CA LYS A 420 -3.45 -55.26 -23.79
C LYS A 420 -4.61 -55.20 -22.77
N ASN A 421 -4.63 -56.08 -21.77
CA ASN A 421 -5.71 -56.18 -20.79
C ASN A 421 -5.46 -55.33 -19.52
N ALA A 422 -4.38 -54.56 -19.41
CA ALA A 422 -4.16 -53.70 -18.25
C ALA A 422 -5.11 -52.49 -18.28
N HIS A 423 -6.26 -52.59 -17.61
CA HIS A 423 -7.23 -51.50 -17.44
C HIS A 423 -6.79 -50.49 -16.37
N TRP A 424 -5.67 -49.82 -16.60
CA TRP A 424 -5.37 -48.63 -15.81
C TRP A 424 -6.06 -47.42 -16.44
N GLU A 425 -6.93 -46.75 -15.68
CA GLU A 425 -7.31 -45.37 -15.98
C GLU A 425 -6.03 -44.54 -16.06
N LYS A 426 -5.91 -43.69 -17.09
CA LYS A 426 -4.69 -42.89 -17.33
C LYS A 426 -4.53 -41.90 -16.18
N PRO A 427 -3.58 -42.08 -15.24
CA PRO A 427 -3.48 -41.19 -14.08
C PRO A 427 -3.18 -39.74 -14.49
N SER A 428 -2.52 -39.55 -15.64
CA SER A 428 -2.31 -38.24 -16.26
C SER A 428 -3.61 -37.56 -16.69
N GLU A 429 -4.61 -38.31 -17.16
CA GLU A 429 -5.90 -37.76 -17.58
C GLU A 429 -6.73 -37.33 -16.38
N TYR A 430 -6.77 -38.15 -15.32
CA TYR A 430 -7.39 -37.77 -14.05
C TYR A 430 -6.73 -36.51 -13.47
N TYR A 431 -5.40 -36.47 -13.46
CA TYR A 431 -4.66 -35.31 -12.97
C TYR A 431 -4.85 -34.08 -13.85
N GLY A 432 -4.94 -34.25 -15.18
CA GLY A 432 -5.31 -33.18 -16.10
C GLY A 432 -6.71 -32.63 -15.84
N ALA A 433 -7.69 -33.50 -15.57
CA ALA A 433 -9.04 -33.08 -15.17
C ALA A 433 -9.06 -32.40 -13.79
N TRP A 434 -8.23 -32.84 -12.86
CA TRP A 434 -8.05 -32.18 -11.57
C TRP A 434 -7.43 -30.78 -11.74
N LEU A 435 -6.36 -30.64 -12.52
CA LEU A 435 -5.74 -29.35 -12.81
C LEU A 435 -6.70 -28.39 -13.51
N ASP A 436 -7.60 -28.90 -14.35
CA ASP A 436 -8.66 -28.11 -14.98
C ASP A 436 -9.62 -27.54 -13.93
N LYS A 437 -10.08 -28.36 -12.97
CA LYS A 437 -10.90 -27.90 -11.85
C LYS A 437 -10.15 -26.92 -10.94
N TYR A 438 -8.87 -27.21 -10.68
CA TYR A 438 -8.00 -26.36 -9.89
C TYR A 438 -7.84 -24.99 -10.54
N SER A 439 -7.40 -24.92 -11.79
CA SER A 439 -7.24 -23.66 -12.52
C SER A 439 -8.53 -22.86 -12.65
N ASN A 440 -9.67 -23.50 -12.92
CA ASN A 440 -10.98 -22.82 -12.91
C ASN A 440 -11.33 -22.26 -11.52
N SER A 441 -10.94 -22.94 -10.44
CA SER A 441 -11.13 -22.40 -9.09
C SER A 441 -10.25 -21.19 -8.80
N LEU A 442 -9.06 -21.12 -9.41
CA LEU A 442 -8.14 -19.98 -9.25
C LEU A 442 -8.66 -18.69 -9.89
N GLU A 443 -9.66 -18.77 -10.78
CA GLU A 443 -10.36 -17.59 -11.29
C GLU A 443 -11.31 -16.97 -10.26
N ILE A 444 -11.56 -17.66 -9.14
CA ILE A 444 -12.58 -17.29 -8.15
C ILE A 444 -11.98 -17.16 -6.74
N ILE A 445 -11.05 -18.05 -6.38
CA ILE A 445 -10.43 -18.11 -5.05
C ILE A 445 -8.89 -18.14 -5.16
N PRO A 446 -8.17 -17.59 -4.17
CA PRO A 446 -6.71 -17.69 -4.11
C PRO A 446 -6.23 -19.14 -4.05
N SER A 447 -5.04 -19.42 -4.58
CA SER A 447 -4.52 -20.80 -4.67
C SER A 447 -4.35 -21.51 -3.33
N TYR A 448 -4.09 -20.76 -2.27
CA TYR A 448 -3.90 -21.31 -0.93
C TYR A 448 -5.21 -21.70 -0.23
N GLU A 449 -6.37 -21.32 -0.78
CA GLU A 449 -7.69 -21.76 -0.28
C GLU A 449 -8.14 -23.09 -0.89
N HIS A 450 -7.47 -23.58 -1.93
CA HIS A 450 -7.87 -24.79 -2.62
C HIS A 450 -7.66 -26.05 -1.75
N PRO A 451 -8.64 -26.99 -1.67
CA PRO A 451 -8.57 -28.15 -0.78
C PRO A 451 -7.72 -29.31 -1.36
N PHE A 452 -6.39 -29.12 -1.48
CA PHE A 452 -5.51 -30.13 -2.10
C PHE A 452 -5.59 -31.52 -1.44
N TYR A 453 -5.70 -31.59 -0.11
CA TYR A 453 -5.78 -32.87 0.61
C TYR A 453 -7.01 -33.72 0.23
N GLN A 454 -8.18 -33.11 0.00
CA GLN A 454 -9.38 -33.83 -0.41
C GLN A 454 -9.18 -34.45 -1.81
N ASN A 455 -8.48 -33.74 -2.69
CA ASN A 455 -8.18 -34.21 -4.03
C ASN A 455 -7.12 -35.32 -4.05
N LEU A 456 -6.12 -35.25 -3.17
CA LEU A 456 -5.13 -36.33 -3.00
C LEU A 456 -5.81 -37.66 -2.61
N LYS A 457 -6.79 -37.61 -1.70
CA LYS A 457 -7.58 -38.80 -1.34
C LYS A 457 -8.38 -39.34 -2.53
N GLY A 458 -9.02 -38.46 -3.30
CA GLY A 458 -9.74 -38.84 -4.51
C GLY A 458 -8.83 -39.53 -5.54
N TYR A 459 -7.64 -38.98 -5.75
CA TYR A 459 -6.62 -39.52 -6.64
C TYR A 459 -6.19 -40.94 -6.24
N PHE A 460 -5.82 -41.14 -4.96
CA PHE A 460 -5.40 -42.45 -4.48
C PHE A 460 -6.53 -43.49 -4.51
N LYS A 461 -7.79 -43.08 -4.33
CA LYS A 461 -8.95 -43.96 -4.45
C LYS A 461 -9.13 -44.49 -5.88
N VAL A 462 -8.98 -43.62 -6.87
CA VAL A 462 -9.05 -44.02 -8.29
C VAL A 462 -7.89 -44.94 -8.67
N LEU A 463 -6.69 -44.60 -8.19
CA LEU A 463 -5.51 -45.42 -8.42
C LEU A 463 -5.62 -46.81 -7.79
N SER A 464 -6.00 -46.89 -6.51
CA SER A 464 -6.12 -48.18 -5.80
C SER A 464 -7.21 -49.06 -6.41
N SER A 465 -8.32 -48.45 -6.85
CA SER A 465 -9.38 -49.17 -7.58
C SER A 465 -8.89 -49.71 -8.93
N SER A 466 -8.16 -48.90 -9.71
CA SER A 466 -7.60 -49.32 -11.01
C SER A 466 -6.54 -50.41 -10.86
N PHE A 467 -5.68 -50.29 -9.83
CA PHE A 467 -4.67 -51.29 -9.50
C PHE A 467 -5.32 -52.61 -9.06
N GLY A 468 -6.35 -52.56 -8.20
CA GLY A 468 -7.11 -53.73 -7.75
C GLY A 468 -7.73 -54.50 -8.91
N LYS A 469 -8.44 -53.81 -9.81
CA LYS A 469 -9.01 -54.43 -11.03
C LYS A 469 -7.94 -55.08 -11.92
N SER A 470 -6.74 -54.52 -11.98
CA SER A 470 -5.64 -55.09 -12.75
C SER A 470 -5.06 -56.35 -12.10
N LEU A 471 -5.02 -56.39 -10.77
CA LEU A 471 -4.60 -57.58 -10.00
C LEU A 471 -5.60 -58.73 -10.10
N GLU A 472 -6.90 -58.45 -10.26
CA GLU A 472 -7.92 -59.47 -10.50
C GLU A 472 -7.70 -60.20 -11.84
N GLN A 473 -7.08 -59.54 -12.82
CA GLN A 473 -6.89 -60.07 -14.17
C GLN A 473 -5.49 -60.67 -14.41
N GLN A 474 -4.49 -60.32 -13.62
CA GLN A 474 -3.10 -60.73 -13.83
C GLN A 474 -2.35 -60.91 -12.50
N SER A 475 -1.36 -61.82 -12.47
CA SER A 475 -0.49 -61.96 -11.31
C SER A 475 0.31 -60.68 -11.05
N LEU A 476 0.55 -60.36 -9.77
CA LEU A 476 1.32 -59.19 -9.36
C LEU A 476 2.68 -59.08 -10.08
N SER A 477 3.38 -60.21 -10.25
CA SER A 477 4.65 -60.25 -10.98
C SER A 477 4.56 -59.78 -12.43
N LYS A 478 3.52 -60.23 -13.17
CA LYS A 478 3.26 -59.81 -14.55
C LYS A 478 2.83 -58.34 -14.62
N LEU A 479 2.02 -57.91 -13.66
CA LEU A 479 1.58 -56.53 -13.57
C LEU A 479 2.75 -55.57 -13.30
N MET A 480 3.68 -55.91 -12.41
CA MET A 480 4.80 -55.05 -12.03
C MET A 480 5.87 -54.89 -13.13
N ILE A 481 5.99 -55.87 -14.04
CA ILE A 481 6.88 -55.77 -15.21
C ILE A 481 6.18 -55.19 -16.44
N ASP A 482 4.86 -54.98 -16.39
CA ASP A 482 4.13 -54.37 -17.50
C ASP A 482 4.55 -52.90 -17.69
N ARG A 483 4.84 -52.56 -18.94
CA ARG A 483 5.28 -51.21 -19.33
C ARG A 483 4.31 -50.11 -18.88
N GLN A 484 3.00 -50.35 -18.96
CA GLN A 484 1.98 -49.36 -18.61
C GLN A 484 1.88 -49.19 -17.09
N THR A 485 1.99 -50.28 -16.33
CA THR A 485 2.09 -50.23 -14.87
C THR A 485 3.26 -49.39 -14.40
N ILE A 486 4.47 -49.64 -14.93
CA ILE A 486 5.67 -48.86 -14.54
C ILE A 486 5.45 -47.37 -14.83
N LYS A 487 4.97 -47.03 -16.03
CA LYS A 487 4.65 -45.64 -16.40
C LYS A 487 3.65 -45.01 -15.43
N ASN A 488 2.62 -45.74 -15.04
CA ASN A 488 1.57 -45.21 -14.19
C ASN A 488 2.00 -45.09 -12.72
N ILE A 489 2.79 -46.03 -12.18
CA ILE A 489 3.39 -45.93 -10.84
C ILE A 489 4.30 -44.70 -10.80
N THR A 490 5.18 -44.54 -11.78
CA THR A 490 6.07 -43.39 -11.88
C THR A 490 5.29 -42.08 -11.97
N THR A 491 4.23 -42.04 -12.79
CA THR A 491 3.30 -40.89 -12.89
C THR A 491 2.66 -40.59 -11.55
N THR A 492 2.26 -41.62 -10.81
CA THR A 492 1.62 -41.51 -9.50
C THR A 492 2.54 -40.90 -8.47
N VAL A 493 3.78 -41.36 -8.39
CA VAL A 493 4.77 -40.82 -7.45
C VAL A 493 5.00 -39.33 -7.75
N ALA A 494 5.15 -38.97 -9.03
CA ALA A 494 5.34 -37.59 -9.45
C ALA A 494 4.15 -36.68 -9.09
N ILE A 495 2.92 -37.12 -9.39
CA ILE A 495 1.69 -36.38 -9.05
C ILE A 495 1.52 -36.27 -7.53
N SER A 496 1.82 -37.33 -6.78
CA SER A 496 1.69 -37.31 -5.32
C SER A 496 2.66 -36.32 -4.69
N ALA A 497 3.92 -36.31 -5.15
CA ALA A 497 4.91 -35.33 -4.73
C ALA A 497 4.48 -33.90 -5.06
N ASP A 498 3.91 -33.68 -6.25
CA ASP A 498 3.36 -32.38 -6.66
C ASP A 498 2.22 -31.89 -5.75
N LEU A 499 1.23 -32.74 -5.49
CA LEU A 499 0.08 -32.40 -4.65
C LEU A 499 0.49 -32.13 -3.19
N LEU A 500 1.42 -32.93 -2.66
CA LEU A 500 1.98 -32.71 -1.32
C LEU A 500 2.77 -31.40 -1.24
N TRP A 501 3.57 -31.09 -2.27
CA TRP A 501 4.26 -29.81 -2.38
C TRP A 501 3.26 -28.65 -2.36
N ARG A 502 2.23 -28.69 -3.21
CA ARG A 502 1.19 -27.64 -3.24
C ARG A 502 0.48 -27.48 -1.90
N GLN A 503 0.12 -28.58 -1.24
CA GLN A 503 -0.49 -28.52 0.08
C GLN A 503 0.43 -27.87 1.11
N PHE A 504 1.73 -28.21 1.11
CA PHE A 504 2.72 -27.63 2.02
C PHE A 504 2.82 -26.11 1.84
N PHE A 505 2.96 -25.64 0.59
CA PHE A 505 3.04 -24.21 0.29
C PHE A 505 1.74 -23.47 0.55
N ALA A 506 0.60 -24.03 0.13
CA ALA A 506 -0.71 -23.46 0.41
C ALA A 506 -0.96 -23.29 1.90
N SER A 507 -0.55 -24.27 2.71
CA SER A 507 -0.68 -24.19 4.18
C SER A 507 0.21 -23.10 4.78
N GLY A 508 1.44 -22.97 4.30
CA GLY A 508 2.35 -21.89 4.69
C GLY A 508 1.79 -20.51 4.35
N VAL A 509 1.41 -20.28 3.09
CA VAL A 509 0.82 -19.02 2.64
C VAL A 509 -0.46 -18.72 3.42
N LYS A 510 -1.35 -19.70 3.62
CA LYS A 510 -2.58 -19.52 4.40
C LYS A 510 -2.31 -19.17 5.86
N ALA A 511 -1.24 -19.68 6.48
CA ALA A 511 -0.89 -19.31 7.86
C ALA A 511 -0.45 -17.84 7.99
N PHE A 512 0.18 -17.28 6.96
CA PHE A 512 0.61 -15.88 6.95
C PHE A 512 -0.49 -14.93 6.45
N TYR A 513 -1.27 -15.34 5.45
CA TYR A 513 -2.21 -14.48 4.71
C TYR A 513 -3.69 -14.83 4.91
N GLY A 514 -4.03 -15.89 5.64
CA GLY A 514 -5.42 -16.31 5.86
C GLY A 514 -6.18 -15.53 6.94
N GLY A 515 -5.60 -14.47 7.51
CA GLY A 515 -6.28 -13.60 8.47
C GLY A 515 -7.42 -12.80 7.81
N GLN A 516 -8.46 -12.44 8.59
CA GLN A 516 -9.60 -11.66 8.08
C GLN A 516 -9.18 -10.31 7.48
N ASP A 517 -8.10 -9.71 7.97
CA ASP A 517 -7.54 -8.45 7.45
C ASP A 517 -6.92 -8.58 6.05
N ASN A 518 -6.60 -9.81 5.64
CA ASN A 518 -5.99 -10.16 4.35
C ASN A 518 -6.96 -10.87 3.41
N ALA A 519 -8.26 -10.91 3.74
CA ALA A 519 -9.27 -11.43 2.84
C ALA A 519 -9.27 -10.59 1.57
N ASP A 520 -8.89 -11.20 0.44
CA ASP A 520 -8.94 -10.54 -0.86
C ASP A 520 -10.33 -9.95 -1.07
N ALA A 521 -10.37 -8.65 -1.42
CA ALA A 521 -11.65 -8.07 -1.78
C ALA A 521 -12.21 -8.83 -2.97
N ARG A 522 -13.50 -9.14 -2.91
CA ARG A 522 -14.21 -9.81 -4.01
C ARG A 522 -14.87 -8.82 -4.96
N GLU A 523 -14.79 -7.55 -4.61
CA GLU A 523 -15.50 -6.45 -5.24
C GLU A 523 -14.55 -5.32 -5.57
N ILE A 524 -14.82 -4.66 -6.68
CA ILE A 524 -14.03 -3.54 -7.18
C ILE A 524 -14.95 -2.38 -7.55
N GLY A 525 -14.55 -1.17 -7.19
CA GLY A 525 -15.26 0.06 -7.53
C GLY A 525 -14.79 0.64 -8.86
N LEU A 526 -15.71 1.04 -9.72
CA LEU A 526 -15.46 1.81 -10.92
C LEU A 526 -16.20 3.15 -10.86
N ILE A 527 -15.58 4.19 -11.38
CA ILE A 527 -16.24 5.46 -11.68
C ILE A 527 -16.37 5.53 -13.20
N ILE A 528 -17.59 5.73 -13.66
CA ILE A 528 -17.95 5.79 -15.07
C ILE A 528 -18.59 7.13 -15.39
N ASN A 529 -18.42 7.58 -16.62
CA ASN A 529 -19.12 8.74 -17.19
C ASN A 529 -20.11 8.23 -18.25
N THR A 530 -21.39 8.41 -17.98
CA THR A 530 -22.48 7.95 -18.84
C THR A 530 -22.76 8.90 -20.00
N ASN A 531 -22.10 10.06 -20.05
CA ASN A 531 -22.35 11.14 -21.02
C ASN A 531 -23.84 11.55 -21.05
N GLY A 532 -24.51 11.49 -19.90
CA GLY A 532 -25.93 11.83 -19.75
C GLY A 532 -26.90 10.79 -20.34
N LYS A 533 -26.42 9.64 -20.83
CA LYS A 533 -27.30 8.58 -21.33
C LYS A 533 -27.98 7.84 -20.18
N GLU A 534 -29.31 7.76 -20.24
CA GLU A 534 -30.10 6.92 -19.33
C GLU A 534 -29.98 5.44 -19.73
N ASN A 535 -30.12 4.54 -18.75
CA ASN A 535 -30.11 3.09 -18.96
C ASN A 535 -28.82 2.47 -19.54
N VAL A 536 -27.68 3.15 -19.47
CA VAL A 536 -26.39 2.60 -19.96
C VAL A 536 -25.88 1.36 -19.23
N LEU A 537 -26.41 1.07 -18.05
CA LEU A 537 -26.09 -0.15 -17.29
C LEU A 537 -26.97 -1.34 -17.69
N LYS A 538 -27.83 -1.19 -18.69
CA LYS A 538 -28.70 -2.26 -19.19
C LYS A 538 -27.86 -3.35 -19.85
N GLY A 539 -27.86 -4.55 -19.28
CA GLY A 539 -26.97 -5.66 -19.63
C GLY A 539 -25.95 -6.00 -18.53
N CYS A 540 -25.49 -5.00 -17.77
CA CYS A 540 -24.49 -5.18 -16.72
C CYS A 540 -25.10 -5.57 -15.36
N GLU A 541 -26.42 -5.65 -15.23
CA GLU A 541 -27.11 -5.72 -13.94
C GLU A 541 -26.76 -6.98 -13.14
N LYS A 542 -26.40 -8.08 -13.83
CA LYS A 542 -26.00 -9.34 -13.17
C LYS A 542 -24.66 -9.23 -12.44
N ASN A 543 -23.78 -8.35 -12.91
CA ASN A 543 -22.41 -8.22 -12.41
C ASN A 543 -22.19 -6.92 -11.60
N VAL A 544 -23.15 -5.99 -11.62
CA VAL A 544 -23.16 -4.77 -10.81
C VAL A 544 -23.91 -5.01 -9.50
N LYS A 545 -23.20 -4.85 -8.37
CA LYS A 545 -23.73 -5.05 -7.01
C LYS A 545 -24.23 -3.77 -6.36
N ALA A 546 -23.67 -2.63 -6.72
CA ALA A 546 -24.07 -1.33 -6.18
C ALA A 546 -23.98 -0.27 -7.26
N LEU A 547 -24.90 0.69 -7.19
CA LEU A 547 -24.86 1.93 -7.93
C LEU A 547 -24.88 3.07 -6.93
N VAL A 548 -23.91 3.97 -7.07
CA VAL A 548 -23.84 5.25 -6.37
C VAL A 548 -24.06 6.31 -7.42
N GLU A 549 -25.13 7.09 -7.27
CA GLU A 549 -25.48 8.14 -8.21
C GLU A 549 -25.83 9.44 -7.48
N GLU A 550 -25.58 10.55 -8.18
CA GLU A 550 -26.04 11.87 -7.81
C GLU A 550 -27.03 12.32 -8.88
N GLU A 551 -28.16 12.88 -8.44
CA GLU A 551 -29.24 13.28 -9.35
C GLU A 551 -28.70 14.31 -10.35
N LYS A 552 -28.90 14.05 -11.66
CA LYS A 552 -28.45 14.90 -12.78
C LYS A 552 -26.94 14.92 -13.06
N ASN A 553 -26.13 14.10 -12.39
CA ASN A 553 -24.70 14.00 -12.68
C ASN A 553 -24.39 12.90 -13.73
N PRO A 554 -23.52 13.15 -14.73
CA PRO A 554 -23.14 12.12 -15.71
C PRO A 554 -22.18 11.07 -15.14
N TYR A 555 -21.52 11.34 -14.02
CA TYR A 555 -20.64 10.39 -13.35
C TYR A 555 -21.44 9.47 -12.42
N LYS A 556 -21.13 8.18 -12.45
CA LYS A 556 -21.71 7.17 -11.57
C LYS A 556 -20.64 6.27 -10.99
N GLY A 557 -20.83 5.85 -9.74
CA GLY A 557 -20.01 4.83 -9.10
C GLY A 557 -20.68 3.47 -9.20
N ILE A 558 -19.98 2.45 -9.71
CA ILE A 558 -20.49 1.07 -9.73
C ILE A 558 -19.54 0.16 -8.97
N ILE A 559 -20.11 -0.81 -8.25
CA ILE A 559 -19.34 -1.87 -7.58
C ILE A 559 -19.61 -3.18 -8.33
N VAL A 560 -18.57 -3.87 -8.76
CA VAL A 560 -18.69 -5.12 -9.54
C VAL A 560 -17.87 -6.25 -8.92
N ASN A 561 -18.13 -7.48 -9.34
CA ASN A 561 -17.28 -8.62 -8.99
C ASN A 561 -15.90 -8.47 -9.64
N ARG A 562 -14.86 -8.88 -8.92
CA ARG A 562 -13.52 -9.03 -9.48
C ARG A 562 -13.45 -10.14 -10.55
N TYR A 563 -12.33 -10.18 -11.24
CA TYR A 563 -11.87 -11.14 -12.23
C TYR A 563 -12.71 -11.14 -13.50
N LYS A 564 -13.32 -12.28 -13.80
CA LYS A 564 -14.17 -12.46 -14.98
C LYS A 564 -15.34 -11.47 -14.98
N GLY A 565 -15.91 -11.18 -13.81
CA GLY A 565 -17.01 -10.22 -13.66
C GLY A 565 -16.60 -8.80 -14.10
N LEU A 566 -15.41 -8.35 -13.73
CA LEU A 566 -14.90 -7.06 -14.17
C LEU A 566 -14.72 -7.02 -15.69
N THR A 567 -14.09 -8.04 -16.26
CA THR A 567 -13.81 -8.08 -17.71
C THR A 567 -15.10 -8.04 -18.53
N GLU A 568 -16.13 -8.76 -18.11
CA GLU A 568 -17.46 -8.75 -18.72
C GLU A 568 -18.09 -7.35 -18.64
N VAL A 569 -18.08 -6.72 -17.47
CA VAL A 569 -18.62 -5.36 -17.30
C VAL A 569 -17.87 -4.34 -18.15
N LEU A 570 -16.53 -4.36 -18.16
CA LEU A 570 -15.74 -3.44 -18.97
C LEU A 570 -16.03 -3.58 -20.47
N LYS A 571 -16.25 -4.81 -20.96
CA LYS A 571 -16.64 -5.08 -22.34
C LYS A 571 -18.02 -4.51 -22.65
N GLU A 572 -18.99 -4.74 -21.77
CA GLU A 572 -20.36 -4.23 -21.93
C GLU A 572 -20.42 -2.70 -21.87
N LEU A 573 -19.72 -2.07 -20.93
CA LEU A 573 -19.60 -0.60 -20.85
C LEU A 573 -19.00 -0.02 -22.13
N SER A 574 -17.98 -0.68 -22.67
CA SER A 574 -17.33 -0.25 -23.91
C SER A 574 -18.26 -0.31 -25.13
N VAL A 575 -19.13 -1.33 -25.20
CA VAL A 575 -20.17 -1.47 -26.25
C VAL A 575 -21.24 -0.38 -26.13
N ASN A 576 -21.57 0.04 -24.91
CA ASN A 576 -22.60 1.06 -24.64
C ASN A 576 -22.09 2.51 -24.70
N ASP A 577 -20.85 2.71 -25.15
CA ASP A 577 -20.16 4.01 -25.15
C ASP A 577 -20.10 4.72 -23.80
N VAL A 578 -19.90 3.94 -22.73
CA VAL A 578 -19.64 4.48 -21.40
C VAL A 578 -18.14 4.70 -21.26
N GLU A 579 -17.76 5.93 -20.92
CA GLU A 579 -16.37 6.22 -20.59
C GLU A 579 -16.08 5.70 -19.19
N ILE A 580 -15.00 4.92 -19.06
CA ILE A 580 -14.50 4.52 -17.75
C ILE A 580 -13.50 5.58 -17.32
N VAL A 581 -13.71 6.13 -16.12
CA VAL A 581 -12.92 7.24 -15.57
C VAL A 581 -11.86 6.69 -14.63
N GLU A 582 -12.25 5.77 -13.75
CA GLU A 582 -11.40 5.19 -12.73
C GLU A 582 -11.81 3.75 -12.41
N ILE A 583 -10.82 2.92 -12.07
CA ILE A 583 -11.02 1.57 -11.57
C ILE A 583 -10.17 1.42 -10.30
N ALA A 584 -10.80 1.25 -9.14
CA ALA A 584 -10.15 1.10 -7.83
C ALA A 584 -9.08 2.16 -7.49
N GLY A 585 -9.31 3.44 -7.79
CA GLY A 585 -8.30 4.49 -7.59
C GLY A 585 -7.28 4.63 -8.72
N GLN A 586 -7.32 3.76 -9.74
CA GLN A 586 -6.36 3.75 -10.83
C GLN A 586 -6.90 4.43 -12.09
N THR A 587 -6.00 5.17 -12.74
CA THR A 587 -6.21 5.84 -14.04
C THR A 587 -5.51 5.14 -15.20
N ALA A 588 -4.79 4.04 -14.92
CA ALA A 588 -4.21 3.16 -15.92
C ALA A 588 -4.25 1.72 -15.43
N LEU A 589 -4.48 0.79 -16.34
CA LEU A 589 -4.49 -0.63 -16.06
C LEU A 589 -3.38 -1.37 -16.81
N GLU A 590 -2.96 -2.50 -16.27
CA GLU A 590 -2.15 -3.42 -17.06
C GLU A 590 -3.02 -4.48 -17.75
N ILE A 591 -2.92 -4.53 -19.07
CA ILE A 591 -3.67 -5.45 -19.93
C ILE A 591 -2.68 -6.25 -20.76
N GLU A 592 -2.93 -7.55 -20.83
CA GLU A 592 -2.22 -8.45 -21.70
C GLU A 592 -3.00 -8.74 -22.96
N PHE A 593 -2.30 -8.67 -24.08
CA PHE A 593 -2.85 -8.94 -25.40
C PHE A 593 -2.14 -10.14 -26.01
N SER A 594 -2.92 -11.05 -26.59
CA SER A 594 -2.41 -12.11 -27.46
C SER A 594 -2.34 -11.57 -28.89
N ILE A 595 -1.13 -11.34 -29.39
CA ILE A 595 -0.91 -10.79 -30.72
C ILE A 595 0.03 -11.65 -31.55
N GLU A 596 -0.18 -11.66 -32.85
CA GLU A 596 0.78 -12.15 -33.83
C GLU A 596 2.04 -11.26 -33.85
N ASN A 597 3.17 -11.83 -34.24
CA ASN A 597 4.42 -11.08 -34.37
C ASN A 597 4.25 -9.93 -35.40
N GLY A 598 4.36 -8.69 -34.96
CA GLY A 598 4.28 -7.50 -35.83
C GLY A 598 2.93 -6.77 -35.84
N SER A 599 1.98 -7.13 -34.96
CA SER A 599 0.68 -6.45 -34.87
C SER A 599 0.78 -4.96 -34.51
N LYS A 600 -0.13 -4.16 -35.08
CA LYS A 600 -0.26 -2.69 -34.93
C LYS A 600 -0.80 -2.21 -33.59
N LEU A 601 -1.16 -3.11 -32.66
CA LEU A 601 -1.61 -2.75 -31.31
C LEU A 601 -0.66 -1.73 -30.62
N LEU A 602 0.63 -1.80 -30.93
CA LEU A 602 1.66 -0.92 -30.38
C LEU A 602 1.60 0.54 -30.86
N GLU A 603 0.76 0.85 -31.84
CA GLU A 603 0.63 2.20 -32.41
C GLU A 603 -0.48 3.03 -31.72
N VAL A 604 -1.27 2.43 -30.82
CA VAL A 604 -2.31 3.17 -30.08
C VAL A 604 -1.67 4.17 -29.13
N ALA A 605 -1.87 5.46 -29.42
CA ALA A 605 -1.30 6.56 -28.65
C ALA A 605 -1.68 6.48 -27.16
N GLY A 606 -0.66 6.49 -26.29
CA GLY A 606 -0.82 6.44 -24.82
C GLY A 606 -0.71 5.05 -24.20
N VAL A 607 -0.67 3.98 -24.99
CA VAL A 607 -0.41 2.62 -24.48
C VAL A 607 1.09 2.41 -24.30
N GLN A 608 1.53 2.17 -23.07
CA GLN A 608 2.93 1.88 -22.77
C GLN A 608 3.17 0.37 -22.73
N LYS A 609 3.91 -0.14 -23.71
CA LYS A 609 4.39 -1.52 -23.69
C LYS A 609 5.37 -1.75 -22.53
N LEU A 610 5.18 -2.86 -21.82
CA LEU A 610 6.02 -3.25 -20.68
C LEU A 610 7.00 -4.37 -21.05
N TYR A 611 6.50 -5.52 -21.52
CA TYR A 611 7.33 -6.65 -21.94
C TYR A 611 6.54 -7.67 -22.77
N TYR A 612 7.27 -8.63 -23.35
CA TYR A 612 6.71 -9.82 -23.99
C TYR A 612 6.93 -11.05 -23.13
N ARG A 613 6.01 -12.01 -23.24
CA ARG A 613 6.21 -13.38 -22.75
C ARG A 613 5.61 -14.41 -23.71
N HIS A 614 5.92 -15.67 -23.45
CA HIS A 614 5.37 -16.78 -24.22
C HIS A 614 3.85 -16.91 -24.01
N ASN A 615 3.12 -17.21 -25.09
CA ASN A 615 1.71 -17.60 -25.02
C ASN A 615 1.62 -19.12 -24.88
N TYR A 616 1.00 -19.59 -23.80
CA TYR A 616 0.84 -21.01 -23.53
C TYR A 616 -0.19 -21.71 -24.42
N PHE A 617 -1.07 -20.95 -25.05
CA PHE A 617 -2.21 -21.45 -25.83
C PHE A 617 -2.05 -21.24 -27.33
N SER A 618 -0.96 -20.60 -27.77
CA SER A 618 -0.64 -20.40 -29.19
C SER A 618 0.87 -20.31 -29.38
N GLU A 619 1.41 -21.09 -30.33
CA GLU A 619 2.82 -21.01 -30.71
C GLU A 619 3.11 -19.82 -31.63
N GLU A 620 2.11 -19.36 -32.37
CA GLU A 620 2.21 -18.26 -33.34
C GLU A 620 2.14 -16.89 -32.65
N ASN A 621 1.36 -16.80 -31.57
CA ASN A 621 1.14 -15.56 -30.84
C ASN A 621 2.12 -15.39 -29.67
N LYS A 622 2.39 -14.13 -29.33
CA LYS A 622 3.05 -13.74 -28.08
C LYS A 622 2.07 -12.98 -27.20
N ILE A 623 2.30 -13.05 -25.90
CA ILE A 623 1.60 -12.18 -24.96
C ILE A 623 2.41 -10.89 -24.81
N VAL A 624 1.73 -9.75 -24.94
CA VAL A 624 2.30 -8.42 -24.67
C VAL A 624 1.59 -7.81 -23.49
N ALA A 625 2.36 -7.50 -22.46
CA ALA A 625 1.91 -6.74 -21.32
C ALA A 625 2.02 -5.24 -21.63
N CYS A 626 0.91 -4.52 -21.48
CA CYS A 626 0.79 -3.10 -21.77
C CYS A 626 0.12 -2.36 -20.61
N LEU A 627 0.64 -1.19 -20.25
CA LEU A 627 -0.04 -0.23 -19.39
C LEU A 627 -0.95 0.64 -20.26
N VAL A 628 -2.25 0.53 -20.05
CA VAL A 628 -3.33 1.15 -20.82
C VAL A 628 -4.03 2.19 -19.95
N PRO A 629 -4.02 3.48 -20.32
CA PRO A 629 -4.81 4.50 -19.63
C PRO A 629 -6.31 4.13 -19.60
N VAL A 630 -6.97 4.36 -18.47
CA VAL A 630 -8.38 3.97 -18.25
C VAL A 630 -9.31 4.65 -19.25
N ASN A 631 -9.05 5.92 -19.58
CA ASN A 631 -9.77 6.67 -20.61
C ASN A 631 -9.57 6.15 -22.06
N LYS A 632 -8.68 5.16 -22.27
CA LYS A 632 -8.49 4.49 -23.57
C LYS A 632 -9.12 3.10 -23.61
N LEU A 633 -9.64 2.59 -22.50
CA LEU A 633 -10.19 1.23 -22.44
C LEU A 633 -11.32 1.04 -23.45
N GLN A 634 -12.22 2.00 -23.58
CA GLN A 634 -13.33 1.92 -24.54
C GLN A 634 -12.83 1.66 -25.98
N THR A 635 -11.83 2.41 -26.44
CA THR A 635 -11.22 2.22 -27.76
C THR A 635 -10.53 0.86 -27.86
N ILE A 636 -9.78 0.48 -26.83
CA ILE A 636 -9.06 -0.79 -26.79
C ILE A 636 -10.00 -1.99 -26.87
N PHE A 637 -11.11 -1.97 -26.15
CA PHE A 637 -12.11 -3.05 -26.18
C PHE A 637 -12.84 -3.12 -27.52
N LYS A 638 -13.08 -1.99 -28.18
CA LYS A 638 -13.71 -1.95 -29.51
C LYS A 638 -12.79 -2.48 -30.59
N ASP A 639 -11.54 -2.03 -30.60
CA ASP A 639 -10.61 -2.30 -31.69
C ASP A 639 -9.84 -3.61 -31.51
N PHE A 640 -9.63 -4.03 -30.25
CA PHE A 640 -8.77 -5.16 -29.89
C PHE A 640 -9.40 -6.11 -28.87
N GLY A 641 -10.71 -6.04 -28.65
CA GLY A 641 -11.40 -6.85 -27.64
C GLY A 641 -11.15 -8.35 -27.75
N ASP A 642 -11.04 -8.87 -28.98
CA ASP A 642 -10.77 -10.29 -29.24
C ASP A 642 -9.29 -10.68 -29.02
N ASN A 643 -8.39 -9.70 -28.98
CA ASN A 643 -6.98 -9.90 -28.66
C ASN A 643 -6.67 -9.77 -27.17
N ILE A 644 -7.62 -9.28 -26.35
CA ILE A 644 -7.41 -9.18 -24.90
C ILE A 644 -7.28 -10.59 -24.33
N HIS A 645 -6.06 -10.91 -23.91
CA HIS A 645 -5.74 -12.17 -23.26
C HIS A 645 -6.13 -12.13 -21.78
N ARG A 646 -5.80 -11.01 -21.11
CA ARG A 646 -6.11 -10.83 -19.69
C ARG A 646 -6.14 -9.37 -19.30
N ILE A 647 -7.06 -9.02 -18.42
CA ILE A 647 -7.05 -7.77 -17.68
C ILE A 647 -6.62 -8.15 -16.28
N TYR A 648 -5.48 -7.62 -15.85
CA TYR A 648 -5.06 -7.85 -14.48
C TYR A 648 -5.96 -7.04 -13.58
N ASP A 649 -6.87 -7.75 -12.96
CA ASP A 649 -7.80 -7.12 -12.05
C ASP A 649 -7.04 -6.52 -10.88
N PHE A 650 -7.49 -5.34 -10.50
CA PHE A 650 -6.95 -4.56 -9.40
C PHE A 650 -7.50 -5.23 -8.17
#